data_AF-A0AA86U9E3-F1
#
_entry.id   AF-A0AA86U9E3-F1
#
_cell.length_a   1.000
_cell.length_b   1.000
_cell.length_c   1.000
_cell.angle_alpha   90.00
_cell.angle_beta   90.00
_cell.angle_gamma   90.00
#
_symmetry.space_group_name_H-M   'P 1'
#
loop_
_entity.id
_entity.type
_entity.pdbx_description
1 polymer ?
#
loop_
_entity_poly.entity_id
_entity_poly.type
_entity_poly.pdbx_seq_one_letter_code
_entity_poly.pdbx_strand_id
1 'polypeptide(L)'
;MSINESIFNYYGQRQEWQKLVDRLGLNVNDMSNNRELLREYINLKLMTLGLSPISAIDTVIQTPSAPHCEGPTATVATLAQDLIASMRAQQTLINNQLAPVDVKLQAVLDKVFPASMLPADCALPIKIPTPFDTFQVDRANLAFELCTPLNSNYYSADGNQNFRIPQGVLSNPKSDKRSTVGTFHVCEGGAKISCDKFAVPAKTMAYMLAQALNPPKHMLELPFTATQPENNKAYCWTSVYMTPPAVPGLSTARNQPHMQKLIEVRYFAPGAFVANLGFVEQIFCNRGNPLMSDLMTVDPDKFCGVSCMIVLAPHLTTIKKKECGLPHYDQATPKQRKDGMCWKNENELYNDGKAFKLTYRSPVDGVVITVLADSYFGYSKKEIKTMISFTANIVGFSQEEHAGGCYTSPVYSWGRTFRSADKRTGLYKDSMPSVGSHVNLQQLAVEQTALQPIAKQTITHTFESMRTLLGNKAVYMPDKGYLVDRTYSNVLYMPESMNIELSDRNVVYKHPETGAELTMKVKSDFMYILPNGYQVQLIRHPISNQWMLLGTEQDVTFLFKPASVSGAGKSELSKSVMDAVTSGPFIVKDFELTMKQTEEIMNYDFSKRFKAGKEFNYQAAGRATRHILCAERSLGSVIQLLTPDNEEFNEEYNAWLRSMHPDTMSFVYLIKSRYRTSWGDYNSWKQQFRIDKVNGHNGYALKCQGIEVTCNYLRVGQEKSDEGWLWRNFRLRQDFYPAVRFQNNDDIGVSLVTNGKNLQKLAPRQKFSENRSYKLTSNCEFRYFQRPDDACYPGIDKKCEQDLGRLEGKTFISNFEPMNKNYCENLAEDVMTLEKFTEPMQNVIKKVANGELNEFDAVVISSEFRITDPVKKTRTANVRYLQTRDELLYTETQQQKYLIEMRKRLQLEIPFSEPVVLPVSVYVPGRRLNTVDPKNVGIKPLSVYGPIHYQPIPYLMLDWLASLSGKSPSTTGSGSLEGALTKGPFNNMLMSIDLNYACLALILGNEPVLSTAAGSIGHKLKVEHDITLIIPEIFTRMTASELKIENLIKSGCLEQVQDLVVDGKTVPASILGYRITSKFVKKYFARIFDSVDSLFTEEHLRPEVQSMANYVNGVNFIYENIKSCVEEYYTDGSYEELLPPLKVLFDIVKNGSSNGLTLTSPEFMKMFEREEVIKSNWYQQRLIQAQRNEIALLEKETATLKARKVPVDGLVERLAYVRSAEYVKDIEGSLAVHVFAEDE
;
A
#
# COMPACT_ATOMS: atom_id res chain seq x y z
N MET A 1 19.21 2.99 2.33
CA MET A 1 17.85 2.48 2.08
C MET A 1 17.71 1.06 2.62
N SER A 2 18.00 0.81 3.90
CA SER A 2 17.94 -0.53 4.51
C SER A 2 16.74 -0.74 5.44
N ILE A 3 15.63 -0.07 5.14
CA ILE A 3 14.42 -0.11 5.96
C ILE A 3 13.54 -1.26 5.47
N ASN A 4 13.51 -2.35 6.22
CA ASN A 4 12.48 -3.38 6.07
C ASN A 4 11.34 -3.04 7.03
N GLU A 5 10.21 -2.64 6.49
CA GLU A 5 9.08 -2.12 7.27
C GLU A 5 8.32 -3.21 8.02
N SER A 6 8.46 -4.47 7.59
CA SER A 6 7.93 -5.63 8.31
C SER A 6 8.80 -6.07 9.49
N ILE A 7 9.97 -5.45 9.67
CA ILE A 7 10.87 -5.72 10.79
C ILE A 7 11.02 -4.42 11.58
N PHE A 8 10.26 -4.28 12.65
CA PHE A 8 10.40 -3.16 13.57
C PHE A 8 11.62 -3.40 14.46
N ASN A 9 12.71 -2.71 14.13
CA ASN A 9 13.92 -2.64 14.97
C ASN A 9 14.33 -1.17 15.12
N TYR A 10 13.81 -0.55 16.18
CA TYR A 10 13.99 0.88 16.43
C TYR A 10 15.46 1.31 16.45
N TYR A 11 16.36 0.57 17.12
CA TYR A 11 17.77 0.94 17.17
C TYR A 11 18.51 0.67 15.87
N GLY A 12 18.26 -0.49 15.24
CA GLY A 12 18.94 -0.88 14.00
C GLY A 12 18.58 0.02 12.81
N GLN A 13 17.38 0.58 12.79
CA GLN A 13 16.90 1.39 11.65
C GLN A 13 16.93 2.90 11.89
N ARG A 14 17.10 3.40 13.13
CA ARG A 14 17.05 4.85 13.43
C ARG A 14 18.10 5.67 12.67
N GLN A 15 19.34 5.19 12.59
CA GLN A 15 20.39 5.91 11.85
C GLN A 15 20.08 5.96 10.35
N GLU A 16 19.55 4.86 9.80
CA GLU A 16 19.16 4.76 8.40
C GLU A 16 17.94 5.61 8.08
N TRP A 17 17.01 5.74 9.04
CA TRP A 17 15.89 6.68 8.99
C TRP A 17 16.37 8.13 8.97
N GLN A 18 17.33 8.51 9.82
CA GLN A 18 17.87 9.87 9.83
C GLN A 18 18.56 10.20 8.49
N LYS A 19 19.44 9.31 8.01
CA LYS A 19 20.09 9.46 6.69
C LYS A 19 19.07 9.58 5.57
N LEU A 20 17.95 8.85 5.65
CA LEU A 20 16.86 8.95 4.69
C LEU A 20 16.17 10.33 4.76
N VAL A 21 15.81 10.79 5.96
CA VAL A 21 15.18 12.10 6.18
C VAL A 21 16.05 13.24 5.62
N ASP A 22 17.37 13.17 5.84
CA ASP A 22 18.32 14.14 5.30
C ASP A 22 18.35 14.08 3.76
N ARG A 23 18.46 12.89 3.17
CA ARG A 23 18.48 12.71 1.70
C ARG A 23 17.16 13.07 1.00
N LEU A 24 16.04 13.08 1.72
CA LEU A 24 14.75 13.53 1.21
C LEU A 24 14.53 15.04 1.40
N GLY A 25 15.51 15.77 1.98
CA GLY A 25 15.40 17.19 2.25
C GLY A 25 14.37 17.53 3.32
N LEU A 26 14.01 16.58 4.18
CA LEU A 26 12.98 16.76 5.23
C LEU A 26 13.56 17.33 6.52
N ASN A 27 14.87 17.27 6.72
CA ASN A 27 15.54 17.86 7.88
C ASN A 27 15.66 19.39 7.74
N VAL A 28 14.83 20.14 8.48
CA VAL A 28 14.75 21.62 8.40
C VAL A 28 16.10 22.32 8.61
N ASN A 29 17.00 21.73 9.40
CA ASN A 29 18.32 22.32 9.71
C ASN A 29 19.41 21.96 8.67
N ASP A 30 19.08 21.19 7.64
CA ASP A 30 20.03 20.86 6.57
C ASP A 30 20.23 22.07 5.65
N MET A 31 21.49 22.33 5.31
CA MET A 31 21.92 23.32 4.33
C MET A 31 21.28 23.09 2.95
N SER A 32 20.90 21.85 2.62
CA SER A 32 20.14 21.50 1.42
C SER A 32 18.71 22.07 1.37
N ASN A 33 18.26 22.74 2.44
CA ASN A 33 17.00 23.48 2.49
C ASN A 33 17.17 25.00 2.40
N ASN A 34 18.40 25.51 2.41
CA ASN A 34 18.65 26.93 2.21
C ASN A 34 18.81 27.23 0.71
N ARG A 35 17.86 27.99 0.17
CA ARG A 35 17.77 28.32 -1.25
C ARG A 35 18.98 29.10 -1.77
N GLU A 36 19.50 30.06 -1.01
CA GLU A 36 20.66 30.86 -1.41
C GLU A 36 21.91 29.99 -1.50
N LEU A 37 22.10 29.10 -0.53
CA LEU A 37 23.22 28.15 -0.54
C LEU A 37 23.10 27.13 -1.67
N LEU A 38 21.90 26.66 -2.00
CA LEU A 38 21.66 25.81 -3.17
C LEU A 38 22.00 26.55 -4.47
N ARG A 39 21.62 27.82 -4.60
CA ARG A 39 21.93 28.66 -5.78
C ARG A 39 23.44 28.86 -5.96
N GLU A 40 24.16 29.16 -4.88
CA GLU A 40 25.62 29.24 -4.90
C GLU A 40 26.25 27.88 -5.27
N TYR A 41 25.71 26.79 -4.73
CA TYR A 41 26.16 25.45 -5.08
C TYR A 41 25.92 25.14 -6.57
N ILE A 42 24.77 25.53 -7.13
CA ILE A 42 24.48 25.40 -8.57
C ILE A 42 25.51 26.17 -9.39
N ASN A 43 25.82 27.42 -9.02
CA ASN A 43 26.83 28.23 -9.70
C ASN A 43 28.21 27.57 -9.67
N LEU A 44 28.64 27.05 -8.53
CA LEU A 44 29.90 26.29 -8.43
C LEU A 44 29.90 25.08 -9.37
N LYS A 45 28.80 24.32 -9.44
CA LYS A 45 28.69 23.19 -10.37
C LYS A 45 28.70 23.61 -11.84
N LEU A 46 28.02 24.70 -12.21
CA LEU A 46 28.09 25.25 -13.56
C LEU A 46 29.53 25.54 -13.94
N MET A 47 30.31 26.16 -13.05
CA MET A 47 31.73 26.43 -13.29
C MET A 47 32.56 25.15 -13.46
N THR A 48 32.26 24.08 -12.71
CA THR A 48 32.95 22.78 -12.92
C THR A 48 32.65 22.15 -14.29
N LEU A 49 31.46 22.40 -14.85
CA LEU A 49 31.11 22.01 -16.23
C LEU A 49 31.67 23.00 -17.27
N GLY A 50 32.28 24.10 -16.82
CA GLY A 50 32.79 25.14 -17.70
C GLY A 50 31.78 26.15 -18.19
N LEU A 51 30.63 26.22 -17.55
CA LEU A 51 29.55 27.12 -17.85
C LEU A 51 29.65 28.36 -16.96
N SER A 52 29.20 29.51 -17.47
CA SER A 52 29.23 30.77 -16.72
C SER A 52 28.30 30.70 -15.50
N PRO A 53 28.76 31.10 -14.31
CA PRO A 53 27.88 31.27 -13.16
C PRO A 53 26.94 32.46 -13.40
N ILE A 54 25.78 32.45 -12.74
CA ILE A 54 24.86 33.60 -12.74
C ILE A 54 25.16 34.46 -11.52
N SER A 55 25.51 35.74 -11.72
CA SER A 55 25.64 36.70 -10.63
C SER A 55 24.27 36.97 -9.99
N ALA A 56 24.08 36.52 -8.75
CA ALA A 56 22.98 36.99 -7.91
C ALA A 56 23.43 38.28 -7.19
N ILE A 57 22.55 39.27 -7.12
CA ILE A 57 22.82 40.54 -6.40
C ILE A 57 22.90 40.30 -4.87
N ASP A 58 22.35 39.18 -4.38
CA ASP A 58 22.08 38.95 -2.96
C ASP A 58 23.05 37.99 -2.25
N THR A 59 23.96 37.29 -2.95
CA THR A 59 24.92 36.35 -2.34
C THR A 59 26.27 36.98 -2.02
N VAL A 60 26.22 38.13 -1.36
CA VAL A 60 27.39 38.95 -1.02
C VAL A 60 28.03 38.48 0.29
N ILE A 61 29.30 38.06 0.23
CA ILE A 61 30.14 38.02 1.43
C ILE A 61 30.69 39.43 1.63
N GLN A 62 30.21 40.14 2.66
CA GLN A 62 30.85 41.40 3.06
C GLN A 62 32.21 41.07 3.68
N THR A 63 33.29 41.54 3.07
CA THR A 63 34.61 41.51 3.68
C THR A 63 34.64 42.51 4.84
N PRO A 64 35.31 42.21 5.97
CA PRO A 64 35.45 43.16 7.06
C PRO A 64 36.31 44.33 6.59
N SER A 65 35.66 45.42 6.18
CA SER A 65 36.30 46.70 5.93
C SER A 65 35.88 47.67 7.03
N ALA A 66 36.85 48.47 7.48
CA ALA A 66 36.69 49.49 8.50
C ALA A 66 35.48 50.42 8.18
N PRO A 67 34.90 51.12 9.19
CA PRO A 67 33.49 51.54 9.18
C PRO A 67 32.97 52.43 8.04
N HIS A 68 33.77 52.87 7.07
CA HIS A 68 33.35 53.83 6.03
C HIS A 68 33.91 53.58 4.60
N CYS A 69 34.19 52.33 4.22
CA CYS A 69 34.47 52.01 2.81
C CYS A 69 33.60 50.84 2.33
N GLU A 70 32.81 51.04 1.26
CA GLU A 70 32.21 49.94 0.50
C GLU A 70 33.35 49.11 -0.12
N GLY A 71 33.73 48.02 0.54
CA GLY A 71 34.68 47.05 -0.01
C GLY A 71 34.10 46.32 -1.24
N PRO A 72 34.95 45.80 -2.14
CA PRO A 72 34.48 45.04 -3.29
C PRO A 72 33.68 43.80 -2.84
N THR A 73 32.47 43.66 -3.39
CA THR A 73 31.58 42.53 -3.16
C THR A 73 32.07 41.29 -3.93
N ALA A 74 32.32 40.18 -3.24
CA ALA A 74 32.73 38.91 -3.84
C ALA A 74 31.80 37.77 -3.37
N THR A 75 31.38 36.90 -4.28
CA THR A 75 30.64 35.66 -3.97
C THR A 75 31.61 34.49 -3.77
N VAL A 76 31.18 33.41 -3.11
CA VAL A 76 32.01 32.18 -2.98
C VAL A 76 32.42 31.66 -4.35
N ALA A 77 31.50 31.67 -5.32
CA ALA A 77 31.79 31.27 -6.69
C ALA A 77 32.91 32.12 -7.33
N THR A 78 32.88 33.45 -7.16
CA THR A 78 33.95 34.33 -7.69
C THR A 78 35.30 34.11 -6.99
N LEU A 79 35.31 33.87 -5.68
CA LEU A 79 36.54 33.57 -4.92
C LEU A 79 37.14 32.21 -5.31
N ALA A 80 36.30 31.22 -5.62
CA ALA A 80 36.72 29.87 -5.99
C ALA A 80 37.05 29.72 -7.48
N GLN A 81 36.86 30.76 -8.30
CA GLN A 81 36.94 30.69 -9.75
C GLN A 81 38.29 30.18 -10.26
N ASP A 82 39.40 30.74 -9.77
CA ASP A 82 40.73 30.34 -10.19
C ASP A 82 41.07 28.90 -9.77
N LEU A 83 40.60 28.49 -8.60
CA LEU A 83 40.75 27.12 -8.11
C LEU A 83 39.96 26.13 -9.00
N ILE A 84 38.70 26.42 -9.30
CA ILE A 84 37.86 25.58 -10.15
C ILE A 84 38.41 25.53 -11.58
N ALA A 85 38.88 26.65 -12.12
CA ALA A 85 39.52 26.71 -13.43
C ALA A 85 40.79 25.85 -13.47
N SER A 86 41.61 25.89 -12.40
CA SER A 86 42.79 25.03 -12.25
C SER A 86 42.42 23.55 -12.15
N MET A 87 41.42 23.21 -11.32
CA MET A 87 40.90 21.85 -11.20
C MET A 87 40.38 21.32 -12.54
N ARG A 88 39.67 22.16 -13.31
CA ARG A 88 39.17 21.82 -14.64
C ARG A 88 40.33 21.60 -15.61
N ALA A 89 41.33 22.47 -15.62
CA ALA A 89 42.51 22.31 -16.48
C ALA A 89 43.27 21.00 -16.18
N GLN A 90 43.42 20.64 -14.90
CA GLN A 90 43.98 19.35 -14.47
C GLN A 90 43.09 18.16 -14.84
N GLN A 91 41.77 18.30 -14.71
CA GLN A 91 40.82 17.26 -15.07
C GLN A 91 40.71 17.06 -16.59
N THR A 92 40.95 18.09 -17.40
CA THR A 92 40.97 17.97 -18.87
C THR A 92 42.13 17.07 -19.33
N LEU A 93 43.20 16.94 -18.53
CA LEU A 93 44.32 16.02 -18.74
C LEU A 93 44.02 14.58 -18.29
N ILE A 94 43.05 14.39 -17.39
CA ILE A 94 42.59 13.09 -16.88
C ILE A 94 41.32 12.75 -17.66
N ASN A 95 41.47 12.13 -18.85
CA ASN A 95 40.42 11.64 -19.77
C ASN A 95 38.99 11.58 -19.19
N ASN A 96 37.98 12.01 -19.95
CA ASN A 96 36.52 11.84 -19.77
C ASN A 96 36.07 10.51 -19.10
N GLN A 97 36.37 10.31 -17.81
CA GLN A 97 36.12 9.07 -17.10
C GLN A 97 34.66 9.03 -16.70
N LEU A 98 33.94 8.06 -17.25
CA LEU A 98 32.58 7.74 -16.84
C LEU A 98 32.58 7.23 -15.39
N ALA A 99 31.46 7.42 -14.69
CA ALA A 99 31.27 6.79 -13.40
C ALA A 99 31.34 5.26 -13.53
N PRO A 100 31.75 4.50 -12.49
CA PRO A 100 31.91 3.06 -12.60
C PRO A 100 30.67 2.31 -13.12
N VAL A 101 29.48 2.75 -12.72
CA VAL A 101 28.19 2.24 -13.23
C VAL A 101 27.98 2.59 -14.72
N ASP A 102 28.35 3.80 -15.12
CA ASP A 102 28.23 4.28 -16.50
C ASP A 102 29.24 3.57 -17.43
N VAL A 103 30.44 3.21 -16.93
CA VAL A 103 31.41 2.36 -17.66
C VAL A 103 30.80 0.99 -17.98
N LYS A 104 30.15 0.35 -17.00
CA LYS A 104 29.48 -0.95 -17.21
C LYS A 104 28.37 -0.83 -18.25
N LEU A 105 27.53 0.21 -18.16
CA LEU A 105 26.44 0.46 -19.09
C LEU A 105 26.97 0.74 -20.51
N GLN A 106 28.02 1.55 -20.65
CA GLN A 106 28.64 1.84 -21.95
C GLN A 106 29.26 0.59 -22.58
N ALA A 107 29.90 -0.28 -21.79
CA ALA A 107 30.47 -1.53 -22.29
C ALA A 107 29.38 -2.46 -22.87
N VAL A 108 28.20 -2.50 -22.27
CA VAL A 108 27.05 -3.24 -22.82
C VAL A 108 26.53 -2.57 -24.08
N LEU A 109 26.38 -1.24 -24.10
CA LEU A 109 25.96 -0.51 -25.30
C LEU A 109 26.89 -0.78 -26.48
N ASP A 110 28.21 -0.70 -26.26
CA ASP A 110 29.22 -0.94 -27.29
C ASP A 110 29.20 -2.40 -27.79
N LYS A 111 28.92 -3.37 -26.90
CA LYS A 111 28.80 -4.80 -27.22
C LYS A 111 27.53 -5.12 -28.02
N VAL A 112 26.38 -4.60 -27.58
CA VAL A 112 25.06 -5.00 -28.07
C VAL A 112 24.60 -4.16 -29.26
N PHE A 113 24.98 -2.88 -29.28
CA PHE A 113 24.60 -1.91 -30.32
C PHE A 113 25.84 -1.25 -30.94
N PRO A 114 26.73 -2.02 -31.60
CA PRO A 114 27.90 -1.46 -32.26
C PRO A 114 27.49 -0.50 -33.38
N ALA A 115 28.37 0.45 -33.71
CA ALA A 115 28.12 1.47 -34.74
C ALA A 115 27.77 0.87 -36.12
N SER A 116 28.20 -0.36 -36.42
CA SER A 116 27.84 -1.09 -37.64
C SER A 116 26.36 -1.46 -37.76
N MET A 117 25.58 -1.39 -36.66
CA MET A 117 24.13 -1.59 -36.69
C MET A 117 23.34 -0.36 -37.14
N LEU A 118 23.97 0.83 -37.11
CA LEU A 118 23.31 2.07 -37.51
C LEU A 118 23.24 2.17 -39.06
N PRO A 119 22.21 2.83 -39.60
CA PRO A 119 22.17 3.21 -41.01
C PRO A 119 23.44 3.96 -41.42
N ALA A 120 23.92 3.76 -42.66
CA ALA A 120 25.18 4.34 -43.13
C ALA A 120 25.19 5.88 -43.13
N ASP A 121 24.01 6.50 -43.19
CA ASP A 121 23.76 7.94 -43.12
C ASP A 121 23.63 8.46 -41.68
N CYS A 122 23.55 7.59 -40.68
CA CYS A 122 23.47 7.97 -39.27
C CYS A 122 24.87 8.14 -38.65
N ALA A 123 25.35 9.37 -38.60
CA ALA A 123 26.64 9.72 -38.00
C ALA A 123 26.62 9.90 -36.46
N LEU A 124 25.48 9.67 -35.79
CA LEU A 124 25.33 9.91 -34.35
C LEU A 124 25.94 8.79 -33.49
N PRO A 125 26.72 9.11 -32.45
CA PRO A 125 27.30 8.11 -31.57
C PRO A 125 26.31 7.59 -30.51
N ILE A 126 26.46 6.34 -30.10
CA ILE A 126 25.76 5.76 -28.93
C ILE A 126 26.70 5.86 -27.72
N LYS A 127 26.84 7.07 -27.17
CA LYS A 127 27.71 7.35 -26.02
C LYS A 127 26.93 8.00 -24.88
N ILE A 128 27.12 7.48 -23.67
CA ILE A 128 26.55 8.03 -22.44
C ILE A 128 27.19 9.42 -22.21
N PRO A 129 26.39 10.44 -21.81
CA PRO A 129 26.91 11.76 -21.48
C PRO A 129 27.99 11.69 -20.41
N THR A 130 29.08 12.43 -20.62
CA THR A 130 30.19 12.43 -19.66
C THR A 130 29.85 13.28 -18.43
N PRO A 131 30.56 13.12 -17.30
CA PRO A 131 30.41 14.02 -16.16
C PRO A 131 30.69 15.50 -16.47
N PHE A 132 31.43 15.82 -17.54
CA PHE A 132 31.72 17.20 -17.95
C PHE A 132 30.57 17.84 -18.74
N ASP A 133 29.70 17.02 -19.32
CA ASP A 133 28.54 17.47 -20.10
C ASP A 133 27.23 17.30 -19.32
N THR A 134 27.30 16.82 -18.07
CA THR A 134 26.15 16.42 -17.26
C THR A 134 26.13 17.14 -15.92
N PHE A 135 25.13 18.00 -15.72
CA PHE A 135 24.80 18.53 -14.41
C PHE A 135 24.18 17.42 -13.54
N GLN A 136 24.95 16.94 -12.58
CA GLN A 136 24.46 15.92 -11.69
C GLN A 136 23.55 16.47 -10.58
N VAL A 137 22.38 15.88 -10.40
CA VAL A 137 21.55 16.06 -9.21
C VAL A 137 22.05 15.09 -8.13
N ASP A 138 22.80 15.59 -7.14
CA ASP A 138 23.46 14.79 -6.08
C ASP A 138 23.08 15.21 -4.66
N ARG A 139 22.21 16.22 -4.52
CA ARG A 139 21.68 16.71 -3.24
C ARG A 139 20.17 16.88 -3.35
N ALA A 140 19.48 16.70 -2.22
CA ALA A 140 18.04 16.93 -2.12
C ALA A 140 17.68 18.36 -2.56
N ASN A 141 16.50 18.52 -3.17
CA ASN A 141 15.92 19.79 -3.60
C ASN A 141 16.68 20.56 -4.69
N LEU A 142 17.86 20.09 -5.11
CA LEU A 142 18.63 20.72 -6.17
C LEU A 142 17.83 20.77 -7.48
N ALA A 143 17.10 19.69 -7.81
CA ALA A 143 16.26 19.65 -8.99
C ALA A 143 15.10 20.67 -8.93
N PHE A 144 14.53 20.94 -7.76
CA PHE A 144 13.44 21.93 -7.61
C PHE A 144 13.94 23.33 -7.97
N GLU A 145 15.14 23.69 -7.49
CA GLU A 145 15.76 24.97 -7.84
C GLU A 145 16.10 25.08 -9.33
N LEU A 146 16.47 23.95 -9.97
CA LEU A 146 16.81 23.91 -11.40
C LEU A 146 15.61 23.95 -12.34
N CYS A 147 14.37 23.73 -11.86
CA CYS A 147 13.17 23.63 -12.71
C CYS A 147 12.71 24.97 -13.30
N THR A 148 13.15 26.10 -12.73
CA THR A 148 12.80 27.46 -13.17
C THR A 148 14.06 28.33 -13.25
N PRO A 149 14.03 29.46 -13.98
CA PRO A 149 15.14 30.40 -13.99
C PRO A 149 15.42 30.99 -12.62
N LEU A 150 16.64 31.47 -12.39
CA LEU A 150 17.05 32.09 -11.13
C LEU A 150 16.13 33.25 -10.71
N ASN A 151 15.72 34.06 -11.69
CA ASN A 151 14.98 35.32 -11.54
C ASN A 151 13.54 35.26 -12.10
N SER A 152 12.98 34.07 -12.29
CA SER A 152 11.59 33.88 -12.76
C SER A 152 10.97 32.66 -12.10
N ASN A 153 9.67 32.72 -11.81
CA ASN A 153 8.92 31.58 -11.30
C ASN A 153 8.35 30.68 -12.41
N TYR A 154 8.59 31.00 -13.68
CA TYR A 154 8.02 30.27 -14.82
C TYR A 154 9.08 29.83 -15.82
N TYR A 155 8.95 28.60 -16.31
CA TYR A 155 9.71 28.04 -17.43
C TYR A 155 8.79 27.23 -18.34
N SER A 156 9.07 27.23 -19.64
CA SER A 156 8.41 26.31 -20.56
C SER A 156 9.32 25.87 -21.71
N ALA A 157 9.26 24.59 -22.05
CA ALA A 157 9.97 24.00 -23.18
C ALA A 157 9.20 22.78 -23.71
N ASP A 158 9.09 22.67 -25.04
CA ASP A 158 8.45 21.55 -25.75
C ASP A 158 7.05 21.17 -25.23
N GLY A 159 6.26 22.18 -24.83
CA GLY A 159 4.91 22.01 -24.29
C GLY A 159 4.84 21.62 -22.81
N ASN A 160 5.97 21.50 -22.12
CA ASN A 160 6.03 21.39 -20.67
C ASN A 160 6.09 22.77 -20.03
N GLN A 161 5.47 22.92 -18.88
CA GLN A 161 5.43 24.16 -18.11
C GLN A 161 5.82 23.87 -16.67
N ASN A 162 6.75 24.63 -16.12
CA ASN A 162 7.15 24.54 -14.72
C ASN A 162 6.88 25.88 -14.04
N PHE A 163 6.26 25.82 -12.87
CA PHE A 163 5.96 26.95 -12.02
C PHE A 163 6.58 26.70 -10.65
N ARG A 164 7.32 27.69 -10.17
CA ARG A 164 7.71 27.79 -8.78
C ARG A 164 6.57 28.44 -8.02
N ILE A 165 6.06 27.75 -7.00
CA ILE A 165 4.87 28.13 -6.23
C ILE A 165 5.17 27.97 -4.74
N PRO A 166 4.41 28.59 -3.82
CA PRO A 166 4.74 28.53 -2.40
C PRO A 166 4.64 27.11 -1.82
N GLN A 167 3.83 26.24 -2.43
CA GLN A 167 3.80 24.81 -2.07
C GLN A 167 5.05 24.03 -2.50
N GLY A 168 5.79 24.49 -3.51
CA GLY A 168 6.91 23.79 -4.12
C GLY A 168 7.01 24.01 -5.63
N VAL A 169 6.85 22.95 -6.41
CA VAL A 169 6.92 23.02 -7.89
C VAL A 169 5.65 22.44 -8.48
N LEU A 170 4.98 23.22 -9.32
CA LEU A 170 3.93 22.74 -10.22
C LEU A 170 4.54 22.50 -11.59
N SER A 171 4.52 21.26 -12.07
CA SER A 171 4.98 20.90 -13.41
C SER A 171 3.85 20.28 -14.22
N ASN A 172 3.49 20.96 -15.31
CA ASN A 172 2.44 20.58 -16.24
C ASN A 172 3.08 20.12 -17.55
N PRO A 173 3.27 18.79 -17.74
CA PRO A 173 3.90 18.26 -18.94
C PRO A 173 2.99 18.39 -20.16
N LYS A 174 3.54 18.22 -21.37
CA LYS A 174 2.76 18.27 -22.62
C LYS A 174 1.59 17.29 -22.61
N SER A 175 1.85 16.05 -22.21
CA SER A 175 0.83 15.00 -22.02
C SER A 175 0.36 14.99 -20.57
N ASP A 176 -0.94 15.14 -20.33
CA ASP A 176 -1.50 15.17 -18.96
C ASP A 176 -1.64 13.78 -18.33
N LYS A 177 -1.55 12.70 -19.11
CA LYS A 177 -1.73 11.34 -18.62
C LYS A 177 -0.90 10.33 -19.41
N ARG A 178 -0.76 9.16 -18.80
CA ARG A 178 -0.11 8.00 -19.42
C ARG A 178 -1.07 7.23 -20.30
N SER A 179 -0.60 6.76 -21.47
CA SER A 179 -1.22 5.65 -22.22
C SER A 179 -0.53 4.33 -21.89
N THR A 180 -1.29 3.24 -21.88
CA THR A 180 -0.77 1.86 -21.74
C THR A 180 -0.95 1.03 -23.01
N VAL A 181 -1.87 1.43 -23.90
CA VAL A 181 -2.16 0.71 -25.14
C VAL A 181 -1.09 1.06 -26.17
N GLY A 182 -0.36 0.04 -26.64
CA GLY A 182 0.69 0.22 -27.67
C GLY A 182 1.85 1.10 -27.23
N THR A 183 2.18 1.12 -25.94
CA THR A 183 3.26 1.98 -25.41
C THR A 183 4.48 1.21 -24.92
N PHE A 184 4.42 -0.11 -24.76
CA PHE A 184 5.50 -0.91 -24.17
C PHE A 184 6.19 -1.77 -25.23
N HIS A 185 7.35 -1.30 -25.66
CA HIS A 185 8.15 -1.92 -26.71
C HIS A 185 9.39 -2.57 -26.11
N VAL A 186 9.74 -3.76 -26.61
CA VAL A 186 10.86 -4.55 -26.09
C VAL A 186 11.77 -4.92 -27.24
N CYS A 187 13.06 -4.63 -27.09
CA CYS A 187 14.10 -4.92 -28.06
C CYS A 187 14.40 -6.43 -28.12
N GLU A 188 14.54 -6.95 -29.33
CA GLU A 188 15.07 -8.28 -29.63
C GLU A 188 16.57 -8.40 -29.23
N GLY A 189 17.09 -9.63 -29.16
CA GLY A 189 18.51 -9.88 -28.83
C GLY A 189 18.83 -9.92 -27.33
N GLY A 190 17.82 -9.88 -26.47
CA GLY A 190 17.91 -10.12 -25.02
C GLY A 190 17.05 -11.33 -24.62
N ALA A 191 16.41 -11.26 -23.43
CA ALA A 191 15.43 -12.27 -23.00
C ALA A 191 14.23 -12.44 -23.96
N LYS A 192 13.48 -13.54 -23.83
CA LYS A 192 12.23 -13.77 -24.59
C LYS A 192 11.19 -12.67 -24.34
N ILE A 193 10.43 -12.30 -25.38
CA ILE A 193 9.48 -11.18 -25.37
C ILE A 193 8.06 -11.74 -25.26
N SER A 194 7.30 -11.29 -24.27
CA SER A 194 5.92 -11.74 -24.10
C SER A 194 5.00 -11.20 -25.19
N CYS A 195 3.96 -11.97 -25.53
CA CYS A 195 3.05 -11.71 -26.64
C CYS A 195 2.35 -10.34 -26.58
N ASP A 196 2.11 -9.82 -25.38
CA ASP A 196 1.44 -8.56 -25.11
C ASP A 196 2.34 -7.31 -25.37
N LYS A 197 3.63 -7.52 -25.62
CA LYS A 197 4.60 -6.46 -25.95
C LYS A 197 4.84 -6.36 -27.45
N PHE A 198 5.24 -5.17 -27.88
CA PHE A 198 5.71 -4.96 -29.26
C PHE A 198 7.18 -5.35 -29.36
N ALA A 199 7.49 -6.30 -30.25
CA ALA A 199 8.85 -6.75 -30.50
C ALA A 199 9.56 -5.79 -31.46
N VAL A 200 10.71 -5.25 -31.05
CA VAL A 200 11.45 -4.24 -31.81
C VAL A 200 12.81 -4.77 -32.25
N PRO A 201 13.16 -4.69 -33.55
CA PRO A 201 14.47 -5.12 -34.04
C PRO A 201 15.63 -4.37 -33.35
N ALA A 202 16.74 -5.07 -33.10
CA ALA A 202 17.91 -4.49 -32.43
C ALA A 202 18.48 -3.25 -33.16
N LYS A 203 18.48 -3.24 -34.50
CA LYS A 203 18.89 -2.07 -35.30
C LYS A 203 18.01 -0.83 -35.05
N THR A 204 16.71 -1.03 -34.81
CA THR A 204 15.78 0.05 -34.51
C THR A 204 16.04 0.61 -33.12
N MET A 205 16.32 -0.26 -32.13
CA MET A 205 16.76 0.19 -30.81
C MET A 205 18.09 0.95 -30.85
N ALA A 206 19.08 0.46 -31.61
CA ALA A 206 20.36 1.15 -31.80
C ALA A 206 20.15 2.57 -32.35
N TYR A 207 19.32 2.71 -33.39
CA TYR A 207 18.98 4.03 -33.95
C TYR A 207 18.26 4.92 -32.94
N MET A 208 17.28 4.39 -32.20
CA MET A 208 16.56 5.15 -31.16
C MET A 208 17.50 5.61 -30.03
N LEU A 209 18.45 4.78 -29.62
CA LEU A 209 19.47 5.15 -28.63
C LEU A 209 20.40 6.25 -29.16
N ALA A 210 20.84 6.15 -30.41
CA ALA A 210 21.67 7.19 -31.04
C ALA A 210 20.93 8.54 -31.06
N GLN A 211 19.65 8.55 -31.42
CA GLN A 211 18.82 9.77 -31.39
C GLN A 211 18.53 10.24 -29.95
N ALA A 212 18.31 9.32 -29.01
CA ALA A 212 18.01 9.65 -27.61
C ALA A 212 19.20 10.31 -26.91
N LEU A 213 20.42 9.81 -27.16
CA LEU A 213 21.66 10.30 -26.55
C LEU A 213 22.22 11.56 -27.22
N ASN A 214 21.61 12.01 -28.32
CA ASN A 214 21.97 13.23 -29.04
C ASN A 214 20.73 14.10 -29.30
N PRO A 215 20.06 14.60 -28.24
CA PRO A 215 18.85 15.39 -28.38
C PRO A 215 19.14 16.75 -29.05
N PRO A 216 18.13 17.38 -29.66
CA PRO A 216 18.23 18.76 -30.13
C PRO A 216 18.75 19.72 -29.05
N LYS A 217 19.57 20.70 -29.45
CA LYS A 217 20.23 21.65 -28.52
C LYS A 217 19.24 22.34 -27.59
N HIS A 218 18.06 22.75 -28.07
CA HIS A 218 17.08 23.46 -27.25
C HIS A 218 16.55 22.64 -26.07
N MET A 219 16.51 21.30 -26.19
CA MET A 219 16.11 20.42 -25.08
C MET A 219 17.16 20.34 -23.97
N LEU A 220 18.44 20.62 -24.30
CA LEU A 220 19.53 20.65 -23.33
C LEU A 220 19.57 21.96 -22.52
N GLU A 221 18.76 22.97 -22.86
CA GLU A 221 18.71 24.24 -22.13
C GLU A 221 18.41 24.00 -20.65
N LEU A 222 19.28 24.45 -19.75
CA LEU A 222 19.06 24.33 -18.33
C LEU A 222 18.16 25.48 -17.84
N PRO A 223 16.95 25.20 -17.28
CA PRO A 223 15.97 26.24 -16.97
C PRO A 223 16.52 27.34 -16.06
N PHE A 224 17.38 26.97 -15.10
CA PHE A 224 18.05 27.89 -14.17
C PHE A 224 18.73 29.09 -14.87
N THR A 225 19.27 28.88 -16.07
CA THR A 225 19.98 29.89 -16.87
C THR A 225 19.15 30.47 -18.01
N ALA A 226 17.89 30.07 -18.18
CA ALA A 226 17.12 30.34 -19.41
C ALA A 226 16.81 31.81 -19.67
N THR A 227 16.88 32.67 -18.65
CA THR A 227 16.70 34.12 -18.77
C THR A 227 17.99 34.87 -19.11
N GLN A 228 19.14 34.19 -19.13
CA GLN A 228 20.41 34.78 -19.52
C GLN A 228 20.46 35.06 -21.03
N PRO A 229 21.30 36.00 -21.48
CA PRO A 229 21.63 36.14 -22.90
C PRO A 229 22.09 34.80 -23.48
N GLU A 230 21.80 34.55 -24.76
CA GLU A 230 22.01 33.25 -25.43
C GLU A 230 23.44 32.69 -25.24
N ASN A 231 24.47 33.53 -25.27
CA ASN A 231 25.87 33.13 -25.07
C ASN A 231 26.20 32.65 -23.64
N ASN A 232 25.33 32.96 -22.67
CA ASN A 232 25.49 32.63 -21.25
C ASN A 232 24.51 31.54 -20.79
N LYS A 233 23.63 31.06 -21.66
CA LYS A 233 22.73 29.95 -21.34
C LYS A 233 23.52 28.64 -21.26
N ALA A 234 23.19 27.82 -20.26
CA ALA A 234 23.73 26.48 -20.12
C ALA A 234 22.94 25.50 -20.98
N TYR A 235 23.67 24.68 -21.75
CA TYR A 235 23.13 23.56 -22.52
C TYR A 235 23.83 22.29 -22.07
N CYS A 236 23.17 21.48 -21.24
CA CYS A 236 23.78 20.28 -20.68
C CYS A 236 22.77 19.17 -20.43
N TRP A 237 23.29 17.97 -20.23
CA TRP A 237 22.51 16.87 -19.67
C TRP A 237 22.29 17.09 -18.18
N THR A 238 21.24 16.47 -17.65
CA THR A 238 21.06 16.32 -16.21
C THR A 238 20.97 14.84 -15.87
N SER A 239 21.43 14.44 -14.68
CA SER A 239 21.27 13.04 -14.23
C SER A 239 21.09 12.88 -12.73
N VAL A 240 20.40 11.80 -12.34
CA VAL A 240 20.31 11.36 -10.93
C VAL A 240 20.74 9.89 -10.81
N TYR A 241 21.30 9.53 -9.66
CA TYR A 241 21.71 8.17 -9.31
C TYR A 241 20.88 7.68 -8.12
N MET A 242 20.24 6.52 -8.27
CA MET A 242 19.33 5.93 -7.28
C MET A 242 19.65 4.46 -7.06
N THR A 243 19.37 3.97 -5.85
CA THR A 243 19.59 2.57 -5.49
C THR A 243 18.38 1.93 -4.78
N PRO A 244 17.21 1.85 -5.44
CA PRO A 244 16.02 1.29 -4.81
C PRO A 244 16.20 -0.21 -4.47
N PRO A 245 15.50 -0.71 -3.45
CA PRO A 245 15.61 -2.11 -3.05
C PRO A 245 14.90 -3.04 -4.04
N ALA A 246 15.52 -4.20 -4.30
CA ALA A 246 14.92 -5.33 -5.00
C ALA A 246 14.57 -6.48 -4.04
N VAL A 247 15.35 -6.67 -2.97
CA VAL A 247 15.08 -7.65 -1.89
C VAL A 247 15.08 -6.91 -0.55
N PRO A 248 14.01 -6.97 0.28
CA PRO A 248 13.92 -6.28 1.58
C PRO A 248 15.03 -6.59 2.59
N GLY A 249 15.55 -7.83 2.56
CA GLY A 249 16.56 -8.34 3.50
C GLY A 249 16.01 -8.70 4.89
N LEU A 250 16.62 -9.67 5.58
CA LEU A 250 16.33 -10.04 6.98
C LEU A 250 17.43 -9.59 7.94
N SER A 251 18.68 -9.64 7.47
CA SER A 251 19.87 -9.43 8.28
C SER A 251 20.96 -8.75 7.47
N THR A 252 21.82 -8.03 8.18
CA THR A 252 23.05 -7.47 7.63
C THR A 252 24.26 -8.37 7.90
N ALA A 253 24.08 -9.49 8.61
CA ALA A 253 25.15 -10.44 8.89
C ALA A 253 25.48 -11.27 7.64
N ARG A 254 26.77 -11.32 7.27
CA ARG A 254 27.24 -11.98 6.05
C ARG A 254 27.09 -13.50 6.06
N ASN A 255 27.06 -14.09 7.25
CA ASN A 255 26.85 -15.52 7.50
C ASN A 255 25.37 -15.92 7.71
N GLN A 256 24.42 -15.09 7.26
CA GLN A 256 22.98 -15.35 7.37
C GLN A 256 22.28 -15.24 6.00
N PRO A 257 21.15 -15.91 5.77
CA PRO A 257 20.46 -15.87 4.48
C PRO A 257 19.73 -14.53 4.28
N HIS A 258 19.28 -14.29 3.05
CA HIS A 258 18.41 -13.16 2.70
C HIS A 258 18.96 -11.79 3.11
N MET A 259 20.18 -11.49 2.69
CA MET A 259 20.72 -10.13 2.79
C MET A 259 19.95 -9.18 1.87
N GLN A 260 19.85 -7.90 2.25
CA GLN A 260 19.21 -6.90 1.42
C GLN A 260 19.95 -6.75 0.08
N LYS A 261 19.21 -6.66 -1.02
CA LYS A 261 19.76 -6.43 -2.37
C LYS A 261 19.17 -5.19 -3.01
N LEU A 262 20.03 -4.35 -3.58
CA LEU A 262 19.72 -3.06 -4.18
C LEU A 262 20.13 -3.05 -5.66
N ILE A 263 19.34 -2.39 -6.50
CA ILE A 263 19.70 -2.13 -7.90
C ILE A 263 20.46 -0.82 -8.02
N GLU A 264 21.13 -0.59 -9.15
CA GLU A 264 21.67 0.72 -9.51
C GLU A 264 20.89 1.31 -10.68
N VAL A 265 20.42 2.55 -10.56
CA VAL A 265 19.67 3.23 -11.64
C VAL A 265 20.33 4.56 -11.96
N ARG A 266 20.69 4.74 -13.24
CA ARG A 266 21.16 6.00 -13.82
C ARG A 266 20.07 6.57 -14.72
N TYR A 267 19.51 7.70 -14.32
CA TYR A 267 18.47 8.39 -15.08
C TYR A 267 19.06 9.66 -15.69
N PHE A 268 19.07 9.73 -17.02
CA PHE A 268 19.49 10.90 -17.80
C PHE A 268 18.28 11.62 -18.40
N ALA A 269 18.26 12.94 -18.28
CA ALA A 269 17.28 13.80 -18.92
C ALA A 269 17.97 15.04 -19.50
N PRO A 270 17.56 15.51 -20.69
CA PRO A 270 18.00 16.82 -21.17
C PRO A 270 17.63 17.94 -20.17
N GLY A 271 18.44 19.00 -20.08
CA GLY A 271 18.30 20.07 -19.08
C GLY A 271 16.87 20.60 -18.92
N ALA A 272 16.14 20.79 -20.03
CA ALA A 272 14.78 21.34 -20.03
C ALA A 272 13.76 20.46 -19.28
N PHE A 273 14.11 19.18 -19.04
CA PHE A 273 13.27 18.18 -18.41
C PHE A 273 13.78 17.75 -17.01
N VAL A 274 14.61 18.57 -16.36
CA VAL A 274 15.14 18.30 -15.01
C VAL A 274 14.04 18.05 -13.96
N ALA A 275 12.82 18.53 -14.19
CA ALA A 275 11.65 18.23 -13.36
C ALA A 275 11.37 16.71 -13.24
N ASN A 276 11.63 15.92 -14.29
CA ASN A 276 11.49 14.46 -14.22
C ASN A 276 12.50 13.82 -13.24
N LEU A 277 13.69 14.41 -13.09
CA LEU A 277 14.69 13.95 -12.12
C LEU A 277 14.27 14.34 -10.70
N GLY A 278 13.81 15.59 -10.51
CA GLY A 278 13.21 16.06 -9.25
C GLY A 278 12.01 15.24 -8.82
N PHE A 279 11.24 14.72 -9.78
CA PHE A 279 10.14 13.80 -9.50
C PHE A 279 10.63 12.44 -8.96
N VAL A 280 11.54 11.75 -9.69
CA VAL A 280 11.97 10.40 -9.27
C VAL A 280 12.87 10.40 -8.04
N GLU A 281 13.68 11.45 -7.83
CA GLU A 281 14.55 11.52 -6.64
C GLU A 281 13.73 11.56 -5.34
N GLN A 282 12.57 12.22 -5.37
CA GLN A 282 11.71 12.36 -4.20
C GLN A 282 10.96 11.06 -3.89
N ILE A 283 10.75 10.20 -4.88
CA ILE A 283 10.12 8.88 -4.69
C ILE A 283 11.15 7.85 -4.21
N PHE A 284 12.30 7.77 -4.88
CA PHE A 284 13.26 6.67 -4.72
C PHE A 284 14.55 7.06 -4.00
N CYS A 285 14.67 8.32 -3.54
CA CYS A 285 15.81 8.89 -2.83
C CYS A 285 17.11 8.94 -3.68
N ASN A 286 17.71 10.13 -3.73
CA ASN A 286 18.99 10.37 -4.36
C ASN A 286 20.13 9.66 -3.60
N ARG A 287 21.04 8.97 -4.29
CA ARG A 287 22.20 8.29 -3.69
C ARG A 287 23.47 9.17 -3.62
N GLY A 288 23.50 10.28 -4.35
CA GLY A 288 24.63 11.21 -4.46
C GLY A 288 25.45 11.00 -5.74
N ASN A 289 26.72 11.43 -5.71
CA ASN A 289 27.64 11.37 -6.85
C ASN A 289 28.21 9.95 -7.09
N PRO A 290 27.89 9.26 -8.21
CA PRO A 290 28.36 7.91 -8.49
C PRO A 290 29.85 7.84 -8.86
N LEU A 291 30.52 8.97 -9.15
CA LEU A 291 31.98 9.01 -9.28
C LEU A 291 32.67 8.87 -7.92
N MET A 292 32.06 9.39 -6.87
CA MET A 292 32.63 9.45 -5.52
C MET A 292 32.22 8.25 -4.66
N SER A 293 31.00 7.75 -4.84
CA SER A 293 30.42 6.69 -4.01
C SER A 293 29.40 5.88 -4.84
N ASP A 294 29.86 4.86 -5.55
CA ASP A 294 28.99 3.85 -6.17
C ASP A 294 28.58 2.76 -5.14
N LEU A 295 27.53 2.00 -5.46
CA LEU A 295 27.03 0.95 -4.57
C LEU A 295 28.08 -0.15 -4.36
N MET A 296 28.82 -0.48 -5.42
CA MET A 296 29.85 -1.51 -5.43
C MET A 296 31.05 -1.21 -4.54
N THR A 297 31.40 0.05 -4.28
CA THR A 297 32.51 0.38 -3.37
C THR A 297 32.06 0.50 -1.92
N VAL A 298 30.86 1.02 -1.66
CA VAL A 298 30.41 1.32 -0.29
C VAL A 298 29.67 0.16 0.37
N ASP A 299 28.84 -0.57 -0.40
CA ASP A 299 28.03 -1.68 0.10
C ASP A 299 28.01 -2.84 -0.92
N PRO A 300 29.17 -3.45 -1.27
CA PRO A 300 29.23 -4.47 -2.32
C PRO A 300 28.34 -5.67 -2.06
N ASP A 301 28.26 -6.10 -0.79
CA ASP A 301 27.37 -7.17 -0.34
C ASP A 301 25.89 -6.93 -0.71
N LYS A 302 25.46 -5.66 -0.82
CA LYS A 302 24.08 -5.27 -1.17
C LYS A 302 23.87 -5.10 -2.67
N PHE A 303 24.92 -5.06 -3.49
CA PHE A 303 24.73 -5.06 -4.94
C PHE A 303 24.11 -6.38 -5.39
N CYS A 304 23.20 -6.28 -6.35
CA CYS A 304 22.43 -7.41 -6.87
C CYS A 304 22.91 -7.87 -8.25
N GLY A 305 23.98 -7.28 -8.78
CA GLY A 305 24.45 -7.53 -10.15
C GLY A 305 23.75 -6.70 -11.23
N VAL A 306 22.66 -6.00 -10.92
CA VAL A 306 21.84 -5.28 -11.92
C VAL A 306 22.12 -3.79 -11.94
N SER A 307 22.45 -3.28 -13.14
CA SER A 307 22.65 -1.84 -13.39
C SER A 307 21.72 -1.38 -14.51
N CYS A 308 21.01 -0.29 -14.29
CA CYS A 308 19.94 0.17 -15.16
C CYS A 308 20.19 1.59 -15.67
N MET A 309 19.73 1.86 -16.89
CA MET A 309 19.79 3.19 -17.52
C MET A 309 18.40 3.61 -18.03
N ILE A 310 17.99 4.84 -17.71
CA ILE A 310 16.82 5.49 -18.29
C ILE A 310 17.29 6.74 -19.03
N VAL A 311 16.83 6.92 -20.28
CA VAL A 311 17.04 8.14 -21.08
C VAL A 311 15.69 8.74 -21.44
N LEU A 312 15.45 9.98 -21.04
CA LEU A 312 14.24 10.72 -21.42
C LEU A 312 14.44 11.41 -22.78
N ALA A 313 13.61 11.08 -23.76
CA ALA A 313 13.77 11.51 -25.15
C ALA A 313 12.40 11.71 -25.86
N PRO A 314 11.58 12.68 -25.43
CA PRO A 314 10.24 12.89 -26.00
C PRO A 314 10.24 13.28 -27.50
N HIS A 315 11.37 13.76 -28.02
CA HIS A 315 11.55 14.06 -29.45
C HIS A 315 11.47 12.83 -30.35
N LEU A 316 11.62 11.61 -29.82
CA LEU A 316 11.57 10.39 -30.63
C LEU A 316 10.20 10.10 -31.26
N THR A 317 9.14 10.77 -30.79
CA THR A 317 7.80 10.68 -31.40
C THR A 317 7.75 11.23 -32.83
N THR A 318 8.77 11.95 -33.30
CA THR A 318 8.83 12.48 -34.67
C THR A 318 9.63 11.61 -35.63
N ILE A 319 10.24 10.52 -35.17
CA ILE A 319 11.06 9.63 -36.01
C ILE A 319 10.18 8.82 -36.96
N LYS A 320 10.60 8.68 -38.22
CA LYS A 320 9.88 7.84 -39.19
C LYS A 320 10.26 6.37 -39.04
N LYS A 321 9.30 5.47 -39.29
CA LYS A 321 9.51 4.02 -39.28
C LYS A 321 10.61 3.58 -40.25
N LYS A 322 10.68 4.20 -41.44
CA LYS A 322 11.70 3.91 -42.44
C LYS A 322 13.10 4.32 -41.96
N GLU A 323 13.25 5.50 -41.36
CA GLU A 323 14.52 6.04 -40.87
C GLU A 323 15.14 5.17 -39.77
N CYS A 324 14.32 4.64 -38.86
CA CYS A 324 14.77 3.72 -37.83
C CYS A 324 14.91 2.26 -38.31
N GLY A 325 14.92 2.04 -39.62
CA GLY A 325 15.24 0.76 -40.25
C GLY A 325 14.15 -0.31 -40.19
N LEU A 326 12.88 0.04 -39.94
CA LEU A 326 11.78 -0.94 -40.01
C LEU A 326 11.52 -1.37 -41.47
N PRO A 327 11.07 -2.63 -41.70
CA PRO A 327 10.81 -3.13 -43.04
C PRO A 327 9.56 -2.51 -43.66
N HIS A 328 9.52 -2.48 -45.00
CA HIS A 328 8.26 -2.26 -45.73
C HIS A 328 7.25 -3.36 -45.37
N TYR A 329 5.95 -3.04 -45.37
CA TYR A 329 4.88 -3.95 -44.96
C TYR A 329 4.94 -5.32 -45.66
N ASP A 330 5.26 -5.33 -46.96
CA ASP A 330 5.33 -6.55 -47.76
C ASP A 330 6.48 -7.48 -47.35
N GLN A 331 7.52 -6.92 -46.74
CA GLN A 331 8.69 -7.64 -46.21
C GLN A 331 8.57 -7.95 -44.71
N ALA A 332 7.56 -7.41 -44.05
CA ALA A 332 7.36 -7.55 -42.61
C ALA A 332 6.75 -8.91 -42.24
N THR A 333 7.20 -9.49 -41.12
CA THR A 333 6.62 -10.71 -40.56
C THR A 333 5.19 -10.46 -40.06
N PRO A 334 4.36 -11.52 -39.87
CA PRO A 334 3.03 -11.37 -39.29
C PRO A 334 3.02 -10.64 -37.94
N LYS A 335 4.01 -10.91 -37.07
CA LYS A 335 4.17 -10.23 -35.78
C LYS A 335 4.53 -8.75 -35.96
N GLN A 336 5.46 -8.42 -36.87
CA GLN A 336 5.78 -7.02 -37.18
C GLN A 336 4.57 -6.26 -37.70
N ARG A 337 3.73 -6.89 -38.54
CA ARG A 337 2.48 -6.28 -39.02
C ARG A 337 1.47 -6.08 -37.88
N LYS A 338 1.33 -7.07 -36.98
CA LYS A 338 0.45 -6.98 -35.80
C LYS A 338 0.86 -5.85 -34.85
N ASP A 339 2.16 -5.71 -34.62
CA ASP A 339 2.73 -4.72 -33.68
C ASP A 339 2.91 -3.33 -34.31
N GLY A 340 2.62 -3.17 -35.60
CA GLY A 340 2.87 -1.92 -36.33
C GLY A 340 4.36 -1.61 -36.55
N MET A 341 5.24 -2.61 -36.42
CA MET A 341 6.70 -2.54 -36.63
C MET A 341 7.09 -2.69 -38.11
N CYS A 342 6.36 -1.99 -38.97
CA CYS A 342 6.57 -1.91 -40.41
C CYS A 342 5.87 -0.67 -40.98
N TRP A 343 6.23 -0.25 -42.18
CA TRP A 343 5.64 0.91 -42.86
C TRP A 343 5.07 0.56 -44.23
N LYS A 344 4.00 1.23 -44.63
CA LYS A 344 3.47 1.22 -46.01
C LYS A 344 3.82 2.51 -46.73
N ASN A 345 3.80 3.64 -46.03
CA ASN A 345 4.23 4.94 -46.52
C ASN A 345 5.52 5.36 -45.79
N GLU A 346 6.49 5.89 -46.53
CA GLU A 346 7.79 6.31 -46.02
C GLU A 346 7.70 7.39 -44.93
N ASN A 347 6.60 8.16 -44.90
CA ASN A 347 6.37 9.24 -43.93
C ASN A 347 5.64 8.78 -42.66
N GLU A 348 5.36 7.49 -42.49
CA GLU A 348 4.76 6.98 -41.26
C GLU A 348 5.70 7.19 -40.06
N LEU A 349 5.20 7.86 -39.04
CA LEU A 349 5.90 8.03 -37.77
C LEU A 349 5.93 6.72 -36.99
N TYR A 350 7.03 6.50 -36.27
CA TYR A 350 7.14 5.40 -35.33
C TYR A 350 6.03 5.52 -34.26
N ASN A 351 5.36 4.41 -33.99
CA ASN A 351 4.18 4.34 -33.12
C ASN A 351 3.08 5.38 -33.42
N ASP A 352 2.93 5.77 -34.69
CA ASP A 352 2.00 6.81 -35.14
C ASP A 352 2.22 8.17 -34.45
N GLY A 353 3.44 8.45 -34.00
CA GLY A 353 3.79 9.66 -33.25
C GLY A 353 3.26 9.70 -31.82
N LYS A 354 2.79 8.55 -31.29
CA LYS A 354 2.32 8.43 -29.90
C LYS A 354 3.47 8.08 -28.96
N ALA A 355 3.31 8.47 -27.69
CA ALA A 355 4.23 8.13 -26.61
C ALA A 355 4.51 6.62 -26.53
N PHE A 356 5.77 6.25 -26.29
CA PHE A 356 6.18 4.87 -26.05
C PHE A 356 7.37 4.82 -25.09
N LYS A 357 7.60 3.63 -24.53
CA LYS A 357 8.86 3.25 -23.91
C LYS A 357 9.47 2.09 -24.67
N LEU A 358 10.76 2.14 -24.90
CA LEU A 358 11.51 1.10 -25.59
C LEU A 358 12.64 0.59 -24.70
N THR A 359 12.61 -0.69 -24.36
CA THR A 359 13.55 -1.29 -23.40
C THR A 359 14.38 -2.41 -24.02
N TYR A 360 15.66 -2.46 -23.70
CA TYR A 360 16.54 -3.61 -23.85
C TYR A 360 16.88 -4.16 -22.47
N ARG A 361 16.96 -5.49 -22.34
CA ARG A 361 17.25 -6.16 -21.07
C ARG A 361 17.96 -7.49 -21.29
N SER A 362 18.95 -7.76 -20.46
CA SER A 362 19.75 -8.99 -20.48
C SER A 362 19.91 -9.53 -19.06
N PRO A 363 19.27 -10.67 -18.73
CA PRO A 363 19.50 -11.38 -17.47
C PRO A 363 20.97 -11.78 -17.27
N VAL A 364 21.65 -12.11 -18.36
CA VAL A 364 23.05 -12.56 -18.36
C VAL A 364 24.01 -11.41 -18.04
N ASP A 365 23.85 -10.26 -18.69
CA ASP A 365 24.71 -9.10 -18.44
C ASP A 365 24.28 -8.31 -17.18
N GLY A 366 23.07 -8.55 -16.67
CA GLY A 366 22.50 -7.87 -15.51
C GLY A 366 22.23 -6.39 -15.80
N VAL A 367 21.52 -6.09 -16.89
CA VAL A 367 21.28 -4.72 -17.36
C VAL A 367 19.89 -4.52 -17.94
N VAL A 368 19.35 -3.33 -17.71
CA VAL A 368 18.12 -2.83 -18.33
C VAL A 368 18.37 -1.41 -18.84
N ILE A 369 18.10 -1.17 -20.12
CA ILE A 369 18.28 0.13 -20.77
C ILE A 369 16.94 0.52 -21.38
N THR A 370 16.37 1.64 -20.93
CA THR A 370 15.07 2.11 -21.42
C THR A 370 15.12 3.55 -21.90
N VAL A 371 14.50 3.78 -23.05
CA VAL A 371 14.22 5.13 -23.57
C VAL A 371 12.74 5.46 -23.38
N LEU A 372 12.45 6.66 -22.87
CA LEU A 372 11.10 7.17 -22.66
C LEU A 372 10.80 8.29 -23.65
N ALA A 373 9.85 8.08 -24.57
CA ALA A 373 9.45 9.03 -25.59
C ALA A 373 8.27 9.93 -25.17
N ASP A 374 8.18 10.27 -23.88
CA ASP A 374 7.20 11.22 -23.32
C ASP A 374 7.68 11.70 -21.95
N SER A 375 7.37 12.95 -21.59
CA SER A 375 7.81 13.59 -20.34
C SER A 375 6.84 13.44 -19.17
N TYR A 376 5.67 12.82 -19.34
CA TYR A 376 4.73 12.61 -18.24
C TYR A 376 5.34 11.73 -17.14
N PHE A 377 5.37 12.25 -15.92
CA PHE A 377 6.05 11.68 -14.76
C PHE A 377 5.65 10.23 -14.43
N GLY A 378 4.42 9.83 -14.75
CA GLY A 378 3.97 8.46 -14.54
C GLY A 378 4.76 7.40 -15.31
N TYR A 379 5.38 7.75 -16.45
CA TYR A 379 6.30 6.86 -17.16
C TYR A 379 7.59 6.64 -16.35
N SER A 380 8.21 7.72 -15.87
CA SER A 380 9.43 7.67 -15.05
C SER A 380 9.26 6.80 -13.80
N LYS A 381 8.18 6.99 -13.05
CA LYS A 381 7.85 6.18 -11.86
C LYS A 381 7.76 4.69 -12.20
N LYS A 382 6.97 4.36 -13.23
CA LYS A 382 6.61 2.97 -13.56
C LYS A 382 7.72 2.26 -14.33
N GLU A 383 8.68 2.98 -14.89
CA GLU A 383 9.88 2.36 -15.46
C GLU A 383 10.83 1.88 -14.38
N ILE A 384 11.03 2.66 -13.30
CA ILE A 384 11.79 2.19 -12.14
C ILE A 384 11.11 0.96 -11.51
N LYS A 385 9.76 0.93 -11.42
CA LYS A 385 8.99 -0.27 -11.07
C LYS A 385 9.35 -1.48 -11.96
N THR A 386 9.43 -1.25 -13.28
CA THR A 386 9.74 -2.30 -14.26
C THR A 386 11.16 -2.85 -14.05
N MET A 387 12.12 -1.98 -13.75
CA MET A 387 13.50 -2.36 -13.43
C MET A 387 13.60 -3.15 -12.13
N ILE A 388 12.88 -2.75 -11.08
CA ILE A 388 12.79 -3.52 -9.83
C ILE A 388 12.17 -4.90 -10.10
N SER A 389 11.12 -4.97 -10.91
CA SER A 389 10.49 -6.24 -11.31
C SER A 389 11.44 -7.16 -12.06
N PHE A 390 12.16 -6.63 -13.05
CA PHE A 390 13.20 -7.38 -13.77
C PHE A 390 14.22 -7.97 -12.80
N THR A 391 14.73 -7.15 -11.88
CA THR A 391 15.71 -7.60 -10.88
C THR A 391 15.13 -8.68 -9.96
N ALA A 392 13.93 -8.48 -9.40
CA ALA A 392 13.30 -9.46 -8.53
C ALA A 392 13.16 -10.83 -9.24
N ASN A 393 12.86 -10.83 -10.54
CA ASN A 393 12.73 -12.04 -11.34
C ASN A 393 14.05 -12.80 -11.54
N ILE A 394 15.17 -12.11 -11.77
CA ILE A 394 16.46 -12.77 -12.08
C ILE A 394 17.33 -13.01 -10.84
N VAL A 395 17.19 -12.18 -9.80
CA VAL A 395 17.89 -12.34 -8.52
C VAL A 395 17.18 -13.37 -7.63
N GLY A 396 15.85 -13.45 -7.74
CA GLY A 396 15.04 -14.34 -6.94
C GLY A 396 14.84 -13.86 -5.49
N PHE A 397 14.39 -14.78 -4.66
CA PHE A 397 13.95 -14.64 -3.25
C PHE A 397 12.76 -13.70 -3.03
N SER A 398 12.51 -12.81 -3.98
CA SER A 398 11.64 -11.66 -3.83
C SER A 398 10.67 -11.52 -4.99
N GLN A 399 9.68 -10.67 -4.77
CA GLN A 399 8.71 -10.28 -5.78
C GLN A 399 8.61 -8.76 -5.77
N GLU A 400 8.59 -8.16 -6.95
CA GLU A 400 8.07 -6.80 -7.10
C GLU A 400 6.55 -6.90 -7.25
N GLU A 401 5.80 -6.12 -6.48
CA GLU A 401 4.34 -6.23 -6.42
C GLU A 401 3.64 -4.90 -6.60
N HIS A 402 2.59 -4.93 -7.42
CA HIS A 402 1.60 -3.86 -7.49
C HIS A 402 0.53 -4.10 -6.42
N ALA A 403 0.82 -3.67 -5.19
CA ALA A 403 0.04 -4.04 -4.02
C ALA A 403 -0.08 -2.90 -2.99
N GLY A 404 -1.26 -2.79 -2.39
CA GLY A 404 -1.49 -1.99 -1.19
C GLY A 404 -1.32 -2.85 0.07
N GLY A 405 -1.14 -2.22 1.22
CA GLY A 405 -1.08 -2.95 2.49
C GLY A 405 -1.11 -2.06 3.72
N CYS A 406 -1.70 -2.54 4.81
CA CYS A 406 -1.75 -1.82 6.07
C CYS A 406 -1.67 -2.73 7.30
N TYR A 407 -0.99 -2.23 8.34
CA TYR A 407 -1.10 -2.79 9.69
C TYR A 407 -2.38 -2.27 10.32
N THR A 408 -3.15 -3.18 10.91
CA THR A 408 -4.45 -2.87 11.51
C THR A 408 -4.52 -3.41 12.93
N SER A 409 -5.01 -2.59 13.87
CA SER A 409 -5.31 -3.01 15.24
C SER A 409 -6.75 -2.67 15.62
N PRO A 410 -7.53 -3.62 16.17
CA PRO A 410 -8.88 -3.35 16.63
C PRO A 410 -8.94 -2.24 17.69
N VAL A 411 -9.98 -1.40 17.60
CA VAL A 411 -10.32 -0.39 18.61
C VAL A 411 -11.75 -0.63 19.09
N TYR A 412 -11.98 -0.38 20.37
CA TYR A 412 -13.29 -0.42 21.01
C TYR A 412 -13.58 0.87 21.74
N SER A 413 -14.84 1.27 21.74
CA SER A 413 -15.33 2.31 22.64
C SER A 413 -15.69 1.71 23.99
N TRP A 414 -15.04 2.20 25.05
CA TRP A 414 -15.41 1.93 26.44
C TRP A 414 -16.45 2.92 26.98
N GLY A 415 -16.79 3.94 26.20
CA GLY A 415 -17.69 5.01 26.62
C GLY A 415 -17.08 5.81 27.78
N ARG A 416 -17.70 5.74 28.96
CA ARG A 416 -17.34 6.59 30.11
C ARG A 416 -16.51 5.89 31.18
N THR A 417 -16.41 4.56 31.12
CA THR A 417 -15.83 3.75 32.21
C THR A 417 -14.95 2.66 31.64
N PHE A 418 -13.69 2.63 32.08
CA PHE A 418 -12.73 1.58 31.76
C PHE A 418 -12.33 0.82 33.03
N ARG A 419 -12.22 -0.51 32.92
CA ARG A 419 -11.73 -1.39 33.97
C ARG A 419 -10.73 -2.37 33.39
N SER A 420 -9.50 -2.40 33.91
CA SER A 420 -8.45 -3.31 33.42
C SER A 420 -8.81 -4.79 33.58
N ALA A 421 -9.56 -5.12 34.62
CA ALA A 421 -10.03 -6.47 34.94
C ALA A 421 -11.12 -7.03 33.99
N ASP A 422 -11.65 -6.21 33.08
CA ASP A 422 -12.61 -6.68 32.09
C ASP A 422 -11.94 -7.68 31.13
N LYS A 423 -12.56 -8.84 30.90
CA LYS A 423 -12.01 -9.93 30.08
C LYS A 423 -11.62 -9.47 28.66
N ARG A 424 -12.26 -8.43 28.13
CA ARG A 424 -11.96 -7.86 26.79
C ARG A 424 -10.57 -7.22 26.70
N THR A 425 -9.95 -6.83 27.81
CA THR A 425 -8.58 -6.32 27.81
C THR A 425 -7.56 -7.43 27.56
N GLY A 426 -7.93 -8.68 27.81
CA GLY A 426 -7.05 -9.85 27.75
C GLY A 426 -5.99 -9.89 28.86
N LEU A 427 -6.02 -8.96 29.83
CA LEU A 427 -5.02 -8.88 30.89
C LEU A 427 -5.24 -9.97 31.97
N TYR A 428 -6.50 -10.34 32.20
CA TYR A 428 -6.92 -11.33 33.19
C TYR A 428 -7.54 -12.54 32.48
N LYS A 429 -7.15 -13.75 32.88
CA LYS A 429 -7.77 -15.02 32.46
C LYS A 429 -8.50 -15.63 33.64
N ASP A 430 -9.73 -16.09 33.45
CA ASP A 430 -10.43 -16.82 34.52
C ASP A 430 -9.78 -18.18 34.73
N SER A 431 -9.51 -18.54 35.99
CA SER A 431 -9.24 -19.92 36.35
C SER A 431 -10.56 -20.63 36.66
N MET A 432 -10.95 -21.55 35.78
CA MET A 432 -11.85 -22.65 36.11
C MET A 432 -11.36 -23.92 35.38
N PRO A 433 -11.31 -25.07 36.06
CA PRO A 433 -10.98 -26.35 35.43
C PRO A 433 -12.12 -26.78 34.51
N SER A 434 -11.80 -27.59 33.50
CA SER A 434 -12.80 -28.33 32.73
C SER A 434 -13.57 -29.27 33.66
N VAL A 435 -14.71 -28.85 34.20
CA VAL A 435 -15.57 -29.71 35.03
C VAL A 435 -16.58 -30.40 34.12
N GLY A 436 -16.29 -31.66 33.79
CA GLY A 436 -17.35 -32.64 33.58
C GLY A 436 -17.99 -33.02 34.92
N SER A 437 -19.23 -33.50 34.84
CA SER A 437 -20.07 -34.09 35.91
C SER A 437 -20.99 -33.14 36.71
N HIS A 438 -22.28 -33.33 36.43
CA HIS A 438 -23.48 -33.26 37.28
C HIS A 438 -23.53 -32.23 38.43
N VAL A 439 -24.24 -31.13 38.19
CA VAL A 439 -24.84 -30.31 39.26
C VAL A 439 -26.36 -30.46 39.19
N ASN A 440 -26.97 -30.79 40.34
CA ASN A 440 -28.41 -30.99 40.50
C ASN A 440 -29.16 -29.66 40.38
N LEU A 441 -30.06 -29.57 39.38
CA LEU A 441 -30.78 -28.36 38.99
C LEU A 441 -31.76 -27.83 40.05
N GLN A 442 -32.17 -28.65 41.02
CA GLN A 442 -33.11 -28.21 42.07
C GLN A 442 -32.47 -27.31 43.14
N GLN A 443 -31.14 -27.26 43.24
CA GLN A 443 -30.45 -26.37 44.20
C GLN A 443 -30.19 -24.95 43.68
N LEU A 444 -30.21 -24.74 42.35
CA LEU A 444 -29.96 -23.43 41.72
C LEU A 444 -31.20 -22.53 41.60
N ALA A 445 -32.40 -23.08 41.85
CA ALA A 445 -33.64 -22.31 41.76
C ALA A 445 -33.88 -21.38 42.98
N VAL A 446 -33.10 -21.52 44.05
CA VAL A 446 -33.27 -20.75 45.31
C VAL A 446 -32.20 -19.65 45.47
N GLU A 447 -31.11 -19.66 44.70
CA GLU A 447 -30.05 -18.63 44.76
C GLU A 447 -30.16 -17.64 43.59
N GLN A 448 -31.24 -16.85 43.56
CA GLN A 448 -31.35 -15.61 42.77
C GLN A 448 -30.77 -14.39 43.52
N THR A 449 -29.76 -14.59 44.36
CA THR A 449 -29.04 -13.50 45.02
C THR A 449 -27.64 -13.35 44.43
N ALA A 450 -27.37 -12.14 43.97
CA ALA A 450 -26.11 -11.68 43.43
C ALA A 450 -24.92 -12.11 44.29
N LEU A 451 -24.14 -13.08 43.81
CA LEU A 451 -22.70 -13.28 44.02
C LEU A 451 -22.33 -14.62 43.39
N GLN A 452 -22.06 -14.64 42.09
CA GLN A 452 -21.29 -15.77 41.57
C GLN A 452 -19.91 -15.73 42.23
N PRO A 453 -19.36 -16.87 42.71
CA PRO A 453 -18.02 -16.90 43.26
C PRO A 453 -17.07 -16.35 42.20
N ILE A 454 -16.34 -15.29 42.54
CA ILE A 454 -15.35 -14.67 41.68
C ILE A 454 -14.38 -15.79 41.27
N ALA A 455 -14.47 -16.25 40.02
CA ALA A 455 -13.48 -17.16 39.47
C ALA A 455 -12.11 -16.51 39.70
N LYS A 456 -11.16 -17.22 40.33
CA LYS A 456 -9.82 -16.68 40.59
C LYS A 456 -9.25 -16.22 39.24
N GLN A 457 -9.08 -14.93 39.02
CA GLN A 457 -8.53 -14.44 37.77
C GLN A 457 -7.00 -14.44 37.87
N THR A 458 -6.33 -15.10 36.93
CA THR A 458 -4.88 -15.08 36.82
C THR A 458 -4.46 -13.95 35.90
N ILE A 459 -3.58 -13.08 36.37
CA ILE A 459 -2.97 -12.00 35.59
C ILE A 459 -2.04 -12.62 34.55
N THR A 460 -2.15 -12.19 33.30
CA THR A 460 -1.33 -12.70 32.19
C THR A 460 0.02 -12.00 32.08
N HIS A 461 0.07 -10.71 32.37
CA HIS A 461 1.25 -9.86 32.28
C HIS A 461 1.24 -8.89 33.47
N THR A 462 2.39 -8.71 34.13
CA THR A 462 2.50 -7.87 35.33
C THR A 462 3.27 -6.58 35.04
N PHE A 463 3.03 -5.55 35.83
CA PHE A 463 3.80 -4.30 35.76
C PHE A 463 5.31 -4.53 35.90
N GLU A 464 5.71 -5.49 36.73
CA GLU A 464 7.13 -5.82 36.94
C GLU A 464 7.78 -6.45 35.69
N SER A 465 7.06 -7.33 34.99
CA SER A 465 7.52 -7.87 33.70
C SER A 465 7.65 -6.74 32.68
N MET A 466 6.64 -5.87 32.58
CA MET A 466 6.67 -4.71 31.68
C MET A 466 7.84 -3.76 31.98
N ARG A 467 8.08 -3.42 33.25
CA ARG A 467 9.23 -2.61 33.69
C ARG A 467 10.55 -3.22 33.23
N THR A 468 10.70 -4.54 33.38
CA THR A 468 11.88 -5.28 32.93
C THR A 468 12.03 -5.25 31.40
N LEU A 469 10.96 -5.50 30.65
CA LEU A 469 10.96 -5.56 29.18
C LEU A 469 11.28 -4.21 28.53
N LEU A 470 10.75 -3.13 29.10
CA LEU A 470 11.00 -1.78 28.62
C LEU A 470 12.42 -1.30 28.98
N GLY A 471 12.95 -1.74 30.13
CA GLY A 471 14.28 -1.37 30.60
C GLY A 471 14.50 0.15 30.53
N ASN A 472 15.57 0.58 29.85
CA ASN A 472 15.88 2.01 29.68
C ASN A 472 14.95 2.77 28.72
N LYS A 473 13.96 2.11 28.08
CA LYS A 473 13.03 2.79 27.16
C LYS A 473 12.00 3.66 27.88
N ALA A 474 11.71 3.33 29.14
CA ALA A 474 10.82 4.08 30.00
C ALA A 474 11.51 4.44 31.32
N VAL A 475 11.06 5.50 31.98
CA VAL A 475 11.55 5.94 33.29
C VAL A 475 10.51 5.60 34.33
N TYR A 476 10.88 4.79 35.32
CA TYR A 476 10.02 4.49 36.45
C TYR A 476 9.94 5.73 37.35
N MET A 477 8.72 6.08 37.77
CA MET A 477 8.46 7.19 38.68
C MET A 477 8.08 6.59 40.04
N PRO A 478 9.02 6.44 41.00
CA PRO A 478 8.77 5.73 42.25
C PRO A 478 7.58 6.31 43.02
N ASP A 479 7.53 7.63 43.21
CA ASP A 479 6.43 8.27 43.95
C ASP A 479 5.06 8.14 43.28
N LYS A 480 5.03 7.78 41.99
CA LYS A 480 3.81 7.70 41.20
C LYS A 480 3.41 6.28 40.83
N GLY A 481 4.31 5.30 40.94
CA GLY A 481 4.00 3.90 40.64
C GLY A 481 3.67 3.59 39.18
N TYR A 482 4.15 4.37 38.20
CA TYR A 482 4.02 4.10 36.75
C TYR A 482 5.32 4.42 35.99
N LEU A 483 5.44 4.03 34.71
CA LEU A 483 6.58 4.42 33.87
C LEU A 483 6.18 5.47 32.82
N VAL A 484 7.12 6.35 32.46
CA VAL A 484 6.97 7.34 31.37
C VAL A 484 7.89 6.96 30.22
N ASP A 485 7.37 6.93 28.99
CA ASP A 485 8.20 6.65 27.82
C ASP A 485 9.23 7.75 27.55
N ARG A 486 10.48 7.36 27.20
CA ARG A 486 11.55 8.32 26.91
C ARG A 486 11.47 8.99 25.53
N THR A 487 10.79 8.37 24.56
CA THR A 487 10.59 8.98 23.23
C THR A 487 9.37 9.89 23.26
N TYR A 488 8.30 9.46 23.92
CA TYR A 488 7.03 10.19 23.95
C TYR A 488 6.53 10.37 25.39
N SER A 489 6.76 11.54 25.99
CA SER A 489 6.43 11.82 27.39
C SER A 489 4.93 11.71 27.73
N ASN A 490 4.06 11.73 26.73
CA ASN A 490 2.62 11.52 26.85
C ASN A 490 2.21 10.03 26.85
N VAL A 491 3.15 9.09 26.70
CA VAL A 491 2.90 7.65 26.81
C VAL A 491 3.26 7.17 28.22
N LEU A 492 2.27 6.68 28.95
CA LEU A 492 2.38 6.18 30.31
C LEU A 492 2.12 4.68 30.35
N TYR A 493 3.04 3.93 30.94
CA TYR A 493 2.89 2.50 31.18
C TYR A 493 2.37 2.29 32.60
N MET A 494 1.17 1.73 32.72
CA MET A 494 0.37 1.73 33.94
C MET A 494 0.31 0.33 34.58
N PRO A 495 0.17 0.21 35.91
CA PRO A 495 -0.04 -1.07 36.58
C PRO A 495 -1.33 -1.78 36.15
N GLU A 496 -1.38 -3.11 36.33
CA GLU A 496 -2.54 -3.95 36.00
C GLU A 496 -3.84 -3.54 36.70
N SER A 497 -3.76 -2.77 37.79
CA SER A 497 -4.91 -2.32 38.58
C SER A 497 -5.59 -1.04 38.06
N MET A 498 -5.16 -0.50 36.91
CA MET A 498 -5.65 0.77 36.37
C MET A 498 -7.14 0.73 35.97
N ASN A 499 -7.88 1.71 36.46
CA ASN A 499 -9.28 1.97 36.12
C ASN A 499 -9.47 3.46 35.78
N ILE A 500 -10.44 3.77 34.91
CA ILE A 500 -10.76 5.16 34.55
C ILE A 500 -12.27 5.39 34.63
N GLU A 501 -12.66 6.51 35.23
CA GLU A 501 -14.06 6.96 35.32
C GLU A 501 -14.18 8.41 34.85
N LEU A 502 -14.97 8.66 33.80
CA LEU A 502 -15.13 10.00 33.22
C LEU A 502 -16.11 10.90 34.01
N SER A 503 -16.94 10.37 34.91
CA SER A 503 -17.75 11.22 35.81
C SER A 503 -16.84 12.07 36.69
N ASP A 504 -15.78 11.46 37.23
CA ASP A 504 -14.90 12.09 38.22
C ASP A 504 -13.60 12.59 37.56
N ARG A 505 -13.40 12.22 36.29
CA ARG A 505 -12.24 12.55 35.43
C ARG A 505 -10.93 12.02 36.01
N ASN A 506 -10.96 10.83 36.60
CA ASN A 506 -9.87 10.24 37.34
C ASN A 506 -9.41 8.91 36.73
N VAL A 507 -8.09 8.71 36.71
CA VAL A 507 -7.41 7.42 36.59
C VAL A 507 -7.04 6.97 37.99
N VAL A 508 -7.48 5.78 38.39
CA VAL A 508 -7.26 5.19 39.71
C VAL A 508 -6.51 3.87 39.55
N TYR A 509 -5.45 3.67 40.33
CA TYR A 509 -4.63 2.46 40.28
C TYR A 509 -3.92 2.24 41.62
N LYS A 510 -3.44 1.02 41.86
CA LYS A 510 -2.63 0.69 43.04
C LYS A 510 -1.16 0.84 42.71
N HIS A 511 -0.41 1.46 43.61
CA HIS A 511 1.03 1.54 43.55
C HIS A 511 1.63 0.11 43.56
N PRO A 512 2.52 -0.24 42.61
CA PRO A 512 3.00 -1.61 42.44
C PRO A 512 3.82 -2.12 43.65
N GLU A 513 4.59 -1.25 44.31
CA GLU A 513 5.42 -1.64 45.47
C GLU A 513 4.70 -1.50 46.83
N THR A 514 3.97 -0.40 47.08
CA THR A 514 3.33 -0.14 48.40
C THR A 514 1.89 -0.62 48.50
N GLY A 515 1.22 -0.91 47.37
CA GLY A 515 -0.20 -1.25 47.32
C GLY A 515 -1.17 -0.10 47.57
N ALA A 516 -0.66 1.11 47.86
CA ALA A 516 -1.48 2.30 48.11
C ALA A 516 -2.31 2.69 46.87
N GLU A 517 -3.55 3.11 47.06
CA GLU A 517 -4.38 3.61 45.97
C GLU A 517 -3.96 5.04 45.59
N LEU A 518 -3.67 5.24 44.31
CA LEU A 518 -3.28 6.52 43.73
C LEU A 518 -4.34 6.98 42.73
N THR A 519 -4.51 8.30 42.65
CA THR A 519 -5.46 8.95 41.74
C THR A 519 -4.78 10.06 40.97
N MET A 520 -5.03 10.15 39.67
CA MET A 520 -4.61 11.27 38.82
C MET A 520 -5.70 11.68 37.84
N LYS A 521 -5.65 12.92 37.33
CA LYS A 521 -6.59 13.35 36.29
C LYS A 521 -6.32 12.66 34.96
N VAL A 522 -7.40 12.21 34.31
CA VAL A 522 -7.34 11.73 32.92
C VAL A 522 -7.04 12.90 31.98
N LYS A 523 -6.16 12.70 31.00
CA LYS A 523 -5.75 13.70 30.02
C LYS A 523 -6.03 13.19 28.61
N SER A 524 -6.49 14.06 27.72
CA SER A 524 -6.82 13.71 26.32
C SER A 524 -5.58 13.35 25.49
N ASP A 525 -4.46 14.00 25.79
CA ASP A 525 -3.26 13.91 24.97
C ASP A 525 -2.35 12.75 25.42
N PHE A 526 -2.81 11.94 26.38
CA PHE A 526 -2.03 10.87 27.01
C PHE A 526 -2.52 9.49 26.59
N MET A 527 -1.56 8.59 26.40
CA MET A 527 -1.78 7.17 26.10
C MET A 527 -1.44 6.33 27.31
N TYR A 528 -2.41 5.58 27.83
CA TYR A 528 -2.23 4.71 28.99
C TYR A 528 -2.09 3.26 28.52
N ILE A 529 -0.93 2.64 28.71
CA ILE A 529 -0.63 1.28 28.24
C ILE A 529 -0.58 0.31 29.41
N LEU A 530 -1.38 -0.74 29.36
CA LEU A 530 -1.40 -1.83 30.34
C LEU A 530 -0.23 -2.82 30.11
N PRO A 531 0.10 -3.68 31.10
CA PRO A 531 1.25 -4.60 31.01
C PRO A 531 1.24 -5.55 29.82
N ASN A 532 0.07 -5.91 29.29
CA ASN A 532 -0.07 -6.77 28.12
C ASN A 532 -0.06 -5.99 26.78
N GLY A 533 0.20 -4.69 26.81
CA GLY A 533 0.18 -3.80 25.65
C GLY A 533 -1.20 -3.24 25.29
N TYR A 534 -2.27 -3.53 26.03
CA TYR A 534 -3.57 -2.92 25.76
C TYR A 534 -3.53 -1.41 26.04
N GLN A 535 -3.90 -0.60 25.05
CA GLN A 535 -3.80 0.85 25.13
C GLN A 535 -5.16 1.48 25.42
N VAL A 536 -5.20 2.50 26.28
CA VAL A 536 -6.39 3.29 26.60
C VAL A 536 -6.10 4.77 26.37
N GLN A 537 -7.05 5.49 25.77
CA GLN A 537 -6.95 6.93 25.52
C GLN A 537 -8.30 7.61 25.71
N LEU A 538 -8.30 8.85 26.23
CA LEU A 538 -9.48 9.72 26.20
C LEU A 538 -9.48 10.53 24.90
N ILE A 539 -10.54 10.39 24.10
CA ILE A 539 -10.71 11.19 22.89
C ILE A 539 -12.04 11.95 22.91
N ARG A 540 -12.13 12.97 22.06
CA ARG A 540 -13.41 13.52 21.60
C ARG A 540 -13.72 12.92 20.25
N HIS A 541 -14.85 12.21 20.14
CA HIS A 541 -15.24 11.57 18.88
C HIS A 541 -15.45 12.63 17.79
N PRO A 542 -14.83 12.50 16.60
CA PRO A 542 -14.74 13.59 15.62
C PRO A 542 -16.09 14.00 15.00
N ILE A 543 -17.06 13.07 14.95
CA ILE A 543 -18.39 13.32 14.38
C ILE A 543 -19.41 13.69 15.47
N SER A 544 -19.65 12.79 16.43
CA SER A 544 -20.60 13.03 17.53
C SER A 544 -20.16 14.08 18.57
N ASN A 545 -18.89 14.51 18.55
CA ASN A 545 -18.30 15.46 19.50
C ASN A 545 -18.36 15.05 20.98
N GLN A 546 -18.66 13.78 21.28
CA GLN A 546 -18.73 13.22 22.63
C GLN A 546 -17.36 12.75 23.13
N TRP A 547 -17.07 13.01 24.40
CA TRP A 547 -15.89 12.47 25.08
C TRP A 547 -16.07 11.00 25.44
N MET A 548 -15.09 10.17 25.09
CA MET A 548 -15.09 8.74 25.39
C MET A 548 -13.70 8.16 25.57
N LEU A 549 -13.64 7.03 26.28
CA LEU A 549 -12.45 6.20 26.41
C LEU A 549 -12.40 5.21 25.25
N LEU A 550 -11.29 5.19 24.52
CA LEU A 550 -10.97 4.17 23.54
C LEU A 550 -10.00 3.16 24.10
N GLY A 551 -10.19 1.90 23.71
CA GLY A 551 -9.26 0.83 23.98
C GLY A 551 -8.75 0.25 22.67
N THR A 552 -7.45 0.28 22.45
CA THR A 552 -6.82 -0.32 21.28
C THR A 552 -6.16 -1.63 21.68
N GLU A 553 -6.54 -2.72 21.01
CA GLU A 553 -5.96 -4.03 21.24
C GLU A 553 -4.47 -4.07 20.87
N GLN A 554 -3.77 -4.98 21.51
CA GLN A 554 -2.33 -5.16 21.36
C GLN A 554 -1.95 -5.98 20.12
N ASP A 555 -2.90 -6.74 19.56
CA ASP A 555 -2.65 -7.50 18.34
C ASP A 555 -2.66 -6.60 17.09
N VAL A 556 -1.87 -7.01 16.11
CA VAL A 556 -1.65 -6.27 14.87
C VAL A 556 -1.75 -7.25 13.72
N THR A 557 -2.69 -7.00 12.81
CA THR A 557 -2.88 -7.80 11.60
C THR A 557 -2.30 -7.03 10.41
N PHE A 558 -1.43 -7.66 9.62
CA PHE A 558 -0.99 -7.08 8.35
C PHE A 558 -1.87 -7.58 7.21
N LEU A 559 -2.65 -6.68 6.63
CA LEU A 559 -3.50 -6.94 5.47
C LEU A 559 -2.77 -6.50 4.21
N PHE A 560 -2.72 -7.38 3.22
CA PHE A 560 -1.98 -7.16 1.98
C PHE A 560 -2.88 -7.36 0.76
N LYS A 561 -2.95 -6.38 -0.14
CA LYS A 561 -3.88 -6.34 -1.27
C LYS A 561 -3.11 -6.30 -2.61
N PRO A 562 -2.64 -7.46 -3.11
CA PRO A 562 -1.95 -7.55 -4.39
C PRO A 562 -2.92 -7.67 -5.57
N ALA A 563 -2.37 -7.63 -6.79
CA ALA A 563 -3.03 -8.01 -8.05
C ALA A 563 -4.45 -7.43 -8.20
N SER A 564 -4.63 -6.16 -7.81
CA SER A 564 -5.92 -5.49 -7.77
C SER A 564 -6.00 -4.45 -8.87
N VAL A 565 -6.91 -4.69 -9.84
CA VAL A 565 -7.08 -3.81 -11.02
C VAL A 565 -7.44 -2.38 -10.63
N SER A 566 -7.24 -1.43 -11.54
CA SER A 566 -7.58 -0.03 -11.29
C SER A 566 -9.06 0.14 -10.95
N GLY A 567 -9.36 0.71 -9.78
CA GLY A 567 -10.73 0.87 -9.26
C GLY A 567 -11.22 -0.33 -8.43
N ALA A 568 -10.36 -1.28 -8.09
CA ALA A 568 -10.66 -2.37 -7.17
C ALA A 568 -10.40 -2.04 -5.68
N GLY A 569 -10.01 -0.80 -5.38
CA GLY A 569 -9.87 -0.32 -4.02
C GLY A 569 -8.51 -0.65 -3.37
N LYS A 570 -7.37 -0.47 -4.07
CA LYS A 570 -6.05 -0.88 -3.55
C LYS A 570 -5.62 -0.03 -2.34
N SER A 571 -5.71 1.30 -2.46
CA SER A 571 -5.34 2.25 -1.41
C SER A 571 -6.46 2.40 -0.36
N GLU A 572 -7.69 2.03 -0.71
CA GLU A 572 -8.87 2.03 0.17
C GLU A 572 -8.71 1.09 1.37
N LEU A 573 -7.81 0.10 1.29
CA LEU A 573 -7.49 -0.80 2.40
C LEU A 573 -6.87 -0.03 3.60
N SER A 574 -6.08 1.01 3.35
CA SER A 574 -5.41 1.81 4.39
C SER A 574 -6.18 3.06 4.79
N LYS A 575 -7.19 3.49 4.02
CA LYS A 575 -8.03 4.66 4.34
C LYS A 575 -8.82 4.43 5.63
N SER A 576 -9.13 5.51 6.34
CA SER A 576 -9.91 5.47 7.58
C SER A 576 -11.39 5.22 7.30
N VAL A 577 -12.03 4.33 8.07
CA VAL A 577 -13.50 4.18 8.03
C VAL A 577 -14.19 5.40 8.62
N MET A 578 -13.52 6.13 9.52
CA MET A 578 -14.11 7.25 10.25
C MET A 578 -14.63 8.34 9.30
N ASP A 579 -13.97 8.56 8.16
CA ASP A 579 -14.39 9.57 7.17
C ASP A 579 -15.72 9.22 6.49
N ALA A 580 -16.13 7.95 6.52
CA ALA A 580 -17.40 7.48 5.98
C ALA A 580 -18.50 7.31 7.05
N VAL A 581 -18.19 7.52 8.33
CA VAL A 581 -19.16 7.41 9.42
C VAL A 581 -20.04 8.66 9.48
N THR A 582 -21.33 8.47 9.77
CA THR A 582 -22.27 9.54 10.11
C THR A 582 -22.84 9.30 11.51
N SER A 583 -23.37 10.32 12.16
CA SER A 583 -23.93 10.21 13.52
C SER A 583 -25.31 10.85 13.65
N GLY A 584 -26.15 10.31 14.53
CA GLY A 584 -27.45 10.87 14.88
C GLY A 584 -27.96 10.35 16.23
N PRO A 585 -29.03 10.90 16.80
CA PRO A 585 -29.57 10.44 18.09
C PRO A 585 -30.05 8.97 18.00
N PHE A 586 -29.98 8.24 19.12
CA PHE A 586 -30.69 6.98 19.28
C PHE A 586 -32.18 7.31 19.45
N ILE A 587 -32.96 7.06 18.41
CA ILE A 587 -34.39 7.34 18.38
C ILE A 587 -35.14 6.10 18.87
N VAL A 588 -36.06 6.30 19.82
CA VAL A 588 -37.02 5.31 20.29
C VAL A 588 -38.41 5.85 20.04
N LYS A 589 -39.16 5.23 19.12
CA LYS A 589 -40.50 5.70 18.76
C LYS A 589 -41.51 5.57 19.90
N ASP A 590 -41.48 4.45 20.61
CA ASP A 590 -42.33 4.16 21.76
C ASP A 590 -41.46 3.63 22.90
N PHE A 591 -41.12 4.50 23.85
CA PHE A 591 -40.22 4.17 24.94
C PHE A 591 -40.82 3.17 25.94
N GLU A 592 -42.12 3.26 26.19
CA GLU A 592 -42.80 2.36 27.13
C GLU A 592 -42.87 0.93 26.57
N LEU A 593 -43.25 0.79 25.29
CA LEU A 593 -43.24 -0.50 24.60
C LEU A 593 -41.82 -1.08 24.53
N THR A 594 -40.83 -0.25 24.19
CA THR A 594 -39.43 -0.68 24.10
C THR A 594 -38.92 -1.17 25.46
N MET A 595 -39.21 -0.47 26.56
CA MET A 595 -38.85 -0.90 27.91
C MET A 595 -39.51 -2.24 28.29
N LYS A 596 -40.80 -2.41 27.97
CA LYS A 596 -41.55 -3.64 28.24
C LYS A 596 -41.00 -4.84 27.46
N GLN A 597 -40.82 -4.71 26.14
CA GLN A 597 -40.28 -5.79 25.31
C GLN A 597 -38.83 -6.12 25.69
N THR A 598 -38.04 -5.12 26.09
CA THR A 598 -36.66 -5.34 26.57
C THR A 598 -36.67 -6.17 27.86
N GLU A 599 -37.56 -5.88 28.80
CA GLU A 599 -37.72 -6.67 30.01
C GLU A 599 -38.14 -8.11 29.71
N GLU A 600 -39.05 -8.32 28.74
CA GLU A 600 -39.43 -9.66 28.28
C GLU A 600 -38.21 -10.43 27.75
N ILE A 601 -37.37 -9.79 26.93
CA ILE A 601 -36.15 -10.39 26.38
C ILE A 601 -35.13 -10.73 27.49
N MET A 602 -34.94 -9.85 28.47
CA MET A 602 -33.99 -10.09 29.58
C MET A 602 -34.39 -11.31 30.42
N ASN A 603 -35.70 -11.56 30.55
CA ASN A 603 -36.26 -12.65 31.35
C ASN A 603 -36.57 -13.93 30.54
N TYR A 604 -36.34 -13.93 29.22
CA TYR A 604 -36.66 -15.06 28.35
C TYR A 604 -35.78 -16.29 28.62
N ASP A 605 -36.39 -17.48 28.66
CA ASP A 605 -35.67 -18.75 28.76
C ASP A 605 -35.17 -19.20 27.38
N PHE A 606 -33.95 -18.77 27.06
CA PHE A 606 -33.32 -19.09 25.77
C PHE A 606 -33.05 -20.59 25.57
N SER A 607 -33.20 -21.46 26.57
CA SER A 607 -32.92 -22.91 26.40
C SER A 607 -33.87 -23.55 25.37
N LYS A 608 -35.07 -22.98 25.22
CA LYS A 608 -36.16 -23.46 24.34
C LYS A 608 -36.01 -23.06 22.87
N ARG A 609 -34.94 -22.37 22.47
CA ARG A 609 -34.82 -21.75 21.14
C ARG A 609 -34.47 -22.70 20.00
N PHE A 610 -33.86 -23.85 20.29
CA PHE A 610 -33.27 -24.71 19.28
C PHE A 610 -34.31 -25.58 18.56
N LYS A 611 -33.98 -26.00 17.32
CA LYS A 611 -34.71 -27.08 16.64
C LYS A 611 -34.43 -28.45 17.27
N ALA A 612 -35.40 -29.36 17.14
CA ALA A 612 -35.27 -30.76 17.55
C ALA A 612 -34.00 -31.41 16.96
N GLY A 613 -33.16 -32.00 17.81
CA GLY A 613 -31.88 -32.63 17.44
C GLY A 613 -30.68 -31.68 17.42
N LYS A 614 -30.89 -30.36 17.48
CA LYS A 614 -29.84 -29.36 17.71
C LYS A 614 -29.65 -29.06 19.21
N GLU A 615 -30.59 -29.47 20.08
CA GLU A 615 -30.47 -29.29 21.53
C GLU A 615 -29.32 -30.11 22.12
N PHE A 616 -29.05 -31.29 21.55
CA PHE A 616 -28.04 -32.24 22.04
C PHE A 616 -26.62 -31.66 22.00
N ASN A 617 -26.26 -30.85 21.00
CA ASN A 617 -24.94 -30.18 20.93
C ASN A 617 -24.77 -29.10 22.01
N TYR A 618 -25.87 -28.50 22.46
CA TYR A 618 -25.86 -27.49 23.53
C TYR A 618 -25.81 -28.15 24.92
N GLN A 619 -26.57 -29.22 25.12
CA GLN A 619 -26.65 -29.97 26.38
C GLN A 619 -25.44 -30.90 26.60
N ALA A 620 -24.93 -31.59 25.56
CA ALA A 620 -23.74 -32.44 25.65
C ALA A 620 -22.45 -31.63 25.92
N ALA A 621 -22.45 -30.33 25.61
CA ALA A 621 -21.36 -29.41 25.95
C ALA A 621 -21.44 -28.86 27.39
N GLY A 622 -22.43 -29.27 28.20
CA GLY A 622 -22.59 -28.86 29.61
C GLY A 622 -22.92 -27.38 29.81
N ARG A 623 -23.50 -26.69 28.82
CA ARG A 623 -23.66 -25.22 28.85
C ARG A 623 -25.03 -24.79 29.40
N ALA A 624 -25.05 -24.18 30.60
CA ALA A 624 -26.23 -23.46 31.10
C ALA A 624 -26.48 -22.17 30.28
N THR A 625 -27.75 -21.77 30.11
CA THR A 625 -28.10 -20.49 29.48
C THR A 625 -27.69 -19.33 30.38
N ARG A 626 -26.71 -18.54 29.92
CA ARG A 626 -26.24 -17.34 30.63
C ARG A 626 -27.18 -16.17 30.38
N HIS A 627 -27.46 -15.38 31.41
CA HIS A 627 -28.21 -14.12 31.28
C HIS A 627 -27.59 -13.20 30.21
N ILE A 628 -28.39 -12.39 29.52
CA ILE A 628 -27.91 -11.51 28.42
C ILE A 628 -26.79 -10.58 28.92
N LEU A 629 -26.98 -9.98 30.10
CA LEU A 629 -26.03 -9.04 30.69
C LEU A 629 -24.81 -9.70 31.37
N CYS A 630 -24.73 -11.03 31.40
CA CYS A 630 -23.59 -11.76 31.95
C CYS A 630 -22.27 -11.33 31.28
N ALA A 631 -21.24 -11.03 32.06
CA ALA A 631 -19.94 -10.57 31.55
C ALA A 631 -19.27 -11.56 30.58
N GLU A 632 -19.56 -12.86 30.70
CA GLU A 632 -19.02 -13.89 29.82
C GLU A 632 -19.73 -14.01 28.47
N ARG A 633 -20.86 -13.31 28.32
CA ARG A 633 -21.62 -13.27 27.08
C ARG A 633 -21.20 -12.04 26.29
N SER A 634 -20.60 -12.20 25.12
CA SER A 634 -20.18 -11.07 24.28
C SER A 634 -21.38 -10.38 23.62
N LEU A 635 -21.27 -9.09 23.31
CA LEU A 635 -22.33 -8.38 22.59
C LEU A 635 -22.63 -9.02 21.22
N GLY A 636 -21.60 -9.44 20.47
CA GLY A 636 -21.79 -10.17 19.22
C GLY A 636 -22.60 -11.46 19.39
N SER A 637 -22.40 -12.20 20.49
CA SER A 637 -23.20 -13.39 20.79
C SER A 637 -24.65 -13.07 21.20
N VAL A 638 -24.90 -11.88 21.74
CA VAL A 638 -26.26 -11.38 22.02
C VAL A 638 -26.95 -10.97 20.72
N ILE A 639 -26.22 -10.30 19.80
CA ILE A 639 -26.74 -9.98 18.46
C ILE A 639 -27.13 -11.28 17.74
N GLN A 640 -26.25 -12.29 17.74
CA GLN A 640 -26.56 -13.61 17.16
C GLN A 640 -27.75 -14.30 17.84
N LEU A 641 -27.84 -14.25 19.17
CA LEU A 641 -28.98 -14.82 19.91
C LEU A 641 -30.31 -14.21 19.47
N LEU A 642 -30.30 -12.91 19.22
CA LEU A 642 -31.48 -12.10 18.92
C LEU A 642 -31.62 -11.82 17.41
N THR A 643 -30.89 -12.55 16.57
CA THR A 643 -31.04 -12.53 15.11
C THR A 643 -31.72 -13.83 14.69
N PRO A 644 -32.83 -13.79 13.93
CA PRO A 644 -33.49 -15.00 13.45
C PRO A 644 -32.53 -15.92 12.68
N ASP A 645 -32.59 -17.22 12.96
CA ASP A 645 -31.77 -18.23 12.29
C ASP A 645 -32.64 -19.47 12.02
N ASN A 646 -33.00 -19.67 10.75
CA ASN A 646 -33.86 -20.77 10.34
C ASN A 646 -33.13 -22.13 10.35
N GLU A 647 -31.82 -22.17 10.50
CA GLU A 647 -31.06 -23.42 10.57
C GLU A 647 -30.83 -23.90 12.01
N GLU A 648 -30.62 -22.96 12.94
CA GLU A 648 -30.33 -23.26 14.34
C GLU A 648 -31.56 -23.17 15.25
N PHE A 649 -32.45 -22.21 15.02
CA PHE A 649 -33.59 -21.94 15.90
C PHE A 649 -34.91 -22.47 15.37
N ASN A 650 -35.82 -22.84 16.28
CA ASN A 650 -37.17 -23.28 15.92
C ASN A 650 -38.03 -22.08 15.46
N GLU A 651 -39.12 -22.40 14.75
CA GLU A 651 -39.95 -21.36 14.14
C GLU A 651 -40.72 -20.54 15.19
N GLU A 652 -41.07 -21.13 16.33
CA GLU A 652 -41.71 -20.42 17.44
C GLU A 652 -40.82 -19.29 17.97
N TYR A 653 -39.54 -19.59 18.24
CA TYR A 653 -38.56 -18.59 18.68
C TYR A 653 -38.27 -17.54 17.61
N ASN A 654 -38.12 -17.96 16.35
CA ASN A 654 -37.91 -17.01 15.25
C ASN A 654 -39.12 -16.09 15.04
N ALA A 655 -40.35 -16.61 15.15
CA ALA A 655 -41.57 -15.82 15.10
C ALA A 655 -41.67 -14.85 16.28
N TRP A 656 -41.31 -15.28 17.50
CA TRP A 656 -41.21 -14.42 18.68
C TRP A 656 -40.20 -13.29 18.47
N LEU A 657 -39.00 -13.58 17.96
CA LEU A 657 -38.01 -12.54 17.64
C LEU A 657 -38.54 -11.54 16.60
N ARG A 658 -39.21 -12.02 15.53
CA ARG A 658 -39.79 -11.17 14.49
C ARG A 658 -40.96 -10.31 14.99
N SER A 659 -41.61 -10.69 16.09
CA SER A 659 -42.69 -9.91 16.71
C SER A 659 -42.20 -8.67 17.48
N MET A 660 -40.91 -8.62 17.81
CA MET A 660 -40.31 -7.53 18.56
C MET A 660 -40.05 -6.31 17.66
N HIS A 661 -40.19 -5.10 18.22
CA HIS A 661 -39.86 -3.90 17.47
C HIS A 661 -38.34 -3.83 17.22
N PRO A 662 -37.85 -3.42 16.03
CA PRO A 662 -36.41 -3.32 15.75
C PRO A 662 -35.62 -2.46 16.75
N ASP A 663 -36.23 -1.38 17.23
CA ASP A 663 -35.64 -0.50 18.26
C ASP A 663 -35.41 -1.23 19.59
N THR A 664 -36.21 -2.24 19.92
CA THR A 664 -36.04 -3.05 21.13
C THR A 664 -34.74 -3.85 21.08
N MET A 665 -34.45 -4.52 19.96
CA MET A 665 -33.20 -5.27 19.82
C MET A 665 -31.98 -4.36 19.95
N SER A 666 -32.06 -3.24 19.25
CA SER A 666 -31.10 -2.14 19.30
C SER A 666 -30.84 -1.66 20.73
N PHE A 667 -31.90 -1.49 21.52
CA PHE A 667 -31.83 -1.04 22.90
C PHE A 667 -31.23 -2.10 23.82
N VAL A 668 -31.57 -3.39 23.64
CA VAL A 668 -30.93 -4.51 24.34
C VAL A 668 -29.41 -4.52 24.09
N TYR A 669 -28.99 -4.30 22.84
CA TYR A 669 -27.57 -4.22 22.47
C TYR A 669 -26.87 -3.03 23.11
N LEU A 670 -27.53 -1.86 23.15
CA LEU A 670 -27.03 -0.68 23.85
C LEU A 670 -26.85 -0.97 25.35
N ILE A 671 -27.86 -1.54 26.01
CA ILE A 671 -27.78 -1.91 27.44
C ILE A 671 -26.62 -2.88 27.63
N LYS A 672 -26.51 -3.92 26.81
CA LYS A 672 -25.41 -4.88 26.90
C LYS A 672 -24.04 -4.23 26.74
N SER A 673 -23.90 -3.26 25.83
CA SER A 673 -22.63 -2.57 25.59
C SER A 673 -22.20 -1.70 26.79
N ARG A 674 -23.18 -1.09 27.47
CA ARG A 674 -22.97 -0.14 28.57
C ARG A 674 -22.99 -0.77 29.96
N TYR A 675 -23.69 -1.89 30.13
CA TYR A 675 -23.84 -2.56 31.41
C TYR A 675 -22.47 -2.92 32.00
N ARG A 676 -22.32 -2.61 33.29
CA ARG A 676 -21.20 -2.99 34.13
C ARG A 676 -21.77 -3.55 35.42
N THR A 677 -21.07 -4.49 36.04
CA THR A 677 -21.48 -5.05 37.34
C THR A 677 -21.59 -3.99 38.44
N SER A 678 -20.92 -2.84 38.28
CA SER A 678 -21.04 -1.68 39.16
C SER A 678 -22.41 -0.99 39.11
N TRP A 679 -23.25 -1.25 38.10
CA TRP A 679 -24.63 -0.74 38.06
C TRP A 679 -25.52 -1.45 39.10
N GLY A 680 -25.12 -2.61 39.61
CA GLY A 680 -25.89 -3.41 40.56
C GLY A 680 -26.33 -4.73 39.95
N ASP A 681 -27.58 -5.12 40.19
CA ASP A 681 -28.15 -6.34 39.65
C ASP A 681 -28.54 -6.19 38.16
N TYR A 682 -29.09 -7.26 37.58
CA TYR A 682 -29.55 -7.24 36.18
C TYR A 682 -30.83 -6.41 35.94
N ASN A 683 -31.41 -5.78 36.95
CA ASN A 683 -32.55 -4.86 36.84
C ASN A 683 -32.15 -3.38 36.93
N SER A 684 -30.96 -3.07 37.47
CA SER A 684 -30.46 -1.71 37.63
C SER A 684 -30.39 -0.89 36.34
N TRP A 685 -30.34 -1.52 35.16
CA TRP A 685 -30.31 -0.81 33.87
C TRP A 685 -31.56 0.07 33.66
N LYS A 686 -32.71 -0.30 34.22
CA LYS A 686 -33.98 0.43 34.01
C LYS A 686 -33.91 1.89 34.47
N GLN A 687 -33.13 2.17 35.51
CA GLN A 687 -32.97 3.52 36.07
C GLN A 687 -31.94 4.37 35.30
N GLN A 688 -31.16 3.75 34.42
CA GLN A 688 -30.09 4.43 33.69
C GLN A 688 -30.60 5.13 32.43
N PHE A 689 -31.77 4.75 31.92
CA PHE A 689 -32.30 5.25 30.65
C PHE A 689 -33.60 6.03 30.82
N ARG A 690 -33.74 7.13 30.07
CA ARG A 690 -34.97 7.94 30.03
C ARG A 690 -35.10 8.67 28.70
N ILE A 691 -36.26 9.25 28.46
CA ILE A 691 -36.52 10.26 27.43
C ILE A 691 -37.00 11.55 28.10
N ASP A 692 -36.70 12.68 27.48
CA ASP A 692 -37.20 13.97 27.96
C ASP A 692 -38.59 14.28 27.39
N LYS A 693 -39.34 15.16 28.04
CA LYS A 693 -40.55 15.74 27.44
C LYS A 693 -40.17 16.91 26.54
N VAL A 694 -40.50 16.82 25.25
CA VAL A 694 -40.31 17.88 24.25
C VAL A 694 -41.69 18.45 23.92
N ASN A 695 -41.87 19.76 24.15
CA ASN A 695 -43.16 20.45 23.97
C ASN A 695 -44.33 19.78 24.74
N GLY A 696 -44.06 19.22 25.93
CA GLY A 696 -45.06 18.56 26.78
C GLY A 696 -45.36 17.10 26.43
N HIS A 697 -44.86 16.60 25.30
CA HIS A 697 -45.00 15.21 24.86
C HIS A 697 -43.70 14.43 25.09
N ASN A 698 -43.79 13.10 25.16
CA ASN A 698 -42.61 12.24 25.20
C ASN A 698 -41.75 12.49 23.94
N GLY A 699 -40.50 12.87 24.13
CA GLY A 699 -39.52 12.96 23.05
C GLY A 699 -39.08 11.57 22.58
N TYR A 700 -38.31 11.53 21.49
CA TYR A 700 -37.83 10.27 20.91
C TYR A 700 -36.35 9.99 21.16
N ALA A 701 -35.57 10.99 21.57
CA ALA A 701 -34.14 10.86 21.79
C ALA A 701 -33.85 10.19 23.15
N LEU A 702 -33.24 9.00 23.09
CA LEU A 702 -32.88 8.23 24.28
C LEU A 702 -31.71 8.87 25.02
N LYS A 703 -31.84 8.99 26.34
CA LYS A 703 -30.77 9.44 27.23
C LYS A 703 -30.31 8.31 28.15
N CYS A 704 -29.00 8.20 28.34
CA CYS A 704 -28.36 7.31 29.31
C CYS A 704 -27.62 8.18 30.34
N GLN A 705 -27.96 8.05 31.62
CA GLN A 705 -27.38 8.87 32.71
C GLN A 705 -27.48 10.38 32.44
N GLY A 706 -28.57 10.81 31.79
CA GLY A 706 -28.86 12.20 31.47
C GLY A 706 -28.19 12.76 30.21
N ILE A 707 -27.39 11.98 29.49
CA ILE A 707 -26.76 12.36 28.23
C ILE A 707 -27.46 11.66 27.08
N GLU A 708 -27.74 12.38 26.00
CA GLU A 708 -28.29 11.81 24.77
C GLU A 708 -27.35 10.77 24.17
N VAL A 709 -27.90 9.59 23.87
CA VAL A 709 -27.15 8.50 23.24
C VAL A 709 -27.05 8.78 21.75
N THR A 710 -25.83 8.89 21.25
CA THR A 710 -25.58 9.03 19.81
C THR A 710 -25.31 7.66 19.18
N CYS A 711 -25.87 7.44 17.99
CA CYS A 711 -25.62 6.31 17.13
C CYS A 711 -24.73 6.70 15.97
N ASN A 712 -23.82 5.81 15.60
CA ASN A 712 -23.02 5.95 14.40
C ASN A 712 -23.55 5.02 13.30
N TYR A 713 -23.53 5.48 12.06
CA TYR A 713 -23.98 4.75 10.89
C TYR A 713 -22.87 4.71 9.84
N LEU A 714 -22.86 3.64 9.06
CA LEU A 714 -21.98 3.49 7.91
C LEU A 714 -22.79 3.04 6.70
N ARG A 715 -22.52 3.65 5.55
CA ARG A 715 -23.08 3.21 4.27
C ARG A 715 -22.48 1.86 3.88
N VAL A 716 -23.33 0.92 3.51
CA VAL A 716 -22.92 -0.38 2.94
C VAL A 716 -23.70 -0.64 1.65
N GLY A 717 -23.21 -0.01 0.59
CA GLY A 717 -23.78 -0.06 -0.74
C GLY A 717 -25.02 0.79 -0.92
N GLN A 718 -25.56 0.70 -2.13
CA GLN A 718 -26.70 1.43 -2.63
C GLN A 718 -27.59 0.47 -3.42
N GLU A 719 -28.89 0.67 -3.32
CA GLU A 719 -29.90 -0.12 -4.02
C GLU A 719 -30.54 0.71 -5.13
N LYS A 720 -30.77 0.07 -6.28
CA LYS A 720 -31.40 0.72 -7.42
C LYS A 720 -32.91 0.87 -7.19
N SER A 721 -33.41 2.09 -7.37
CA SER A 721 -34.85 2.43 -7.39
C SER A 721 -35.21 3.14 -8.70
N ASP A 722 -36.50 3.38 -8.93
CA ASP A 722 -36.99 4.12 -10.10
C ASP A 722 -36.49 5.59 -10.12
N GLU A 723 -36.24 6.17 -8.94
CA GLU A 723 -35.77 7.56 -8.77
C GLU A 723 -34.23 7.67 -8.68
N GLY A 724 -33.50 6.56 -8.76
CA GLY A 724 -32.03 6.53 -8.69
C GLY A 724 -31.49 5.58 -7.63
N TRP A 725 -30.27 5.84 -7.15
CA TRP A 725 -29.58 4.99 -6.16
C TRP A 725 -29.88 5.44 -4.74
N LEU A 726 -30.46 4.55 -3.93
CA LEU A 726 -30.76 4.79 -2.51
C LEU A 726 -29.62 4.27 -1.62
N TRP A 727 -29.17 5.08 -0.66
CA TRP A 727 -28.11 4.68 0.27
C TRP A 727 -28.63 3.68 1.32
N ARG A 728 -27.85 2.64 1.59
CA ARG A 728 -28.15 1.65 2.63
C ARG A 728 -27.28 1.94 3.84
N ASN A 729 -27.81 2.66 4.82
CA ASN A 729 -27.08 3.03 6.04
C ASN A 729 -27.36 2.04 7.17
N PHE A 730 -26.30 1.50 7.76
CA PHE A 730 -26.40 0.50 8.83
C PHE A 730 -25.78 1.04 10.11
N ARG A 731 -26.46 0.81 11.24
CA ARG A 731 -26.00 1.27 12.53
C ARG A 731 -24.82 0.42 13.02
N LEU A 732 -23.79 1.10 13.48
CA LEU A 732 -22.62 0.51 14.11
C LEU A 732 -22.91 0.20 15.57
N ARG A 733 -22.26 -0.84 16.09
CA ARG A 733 -22.31 -1.17 17.51
C ARG A 733 -21.80 -0.01 18.35
N GLN A 734 -22.41 0.16 19.52
CA GLN A 734 -22.07 1.23 20.46
C GLN A 734 -20.67 1.09 21.09
N ASP A 735 -20.10 -0.12 21.07
CA ASP A 735 -18.73 -0.39 21.51
C ASP A 735 -17.74 -0.48 20.33
N PHE A 736 -18.18 -0.27 19.10
CA PHE A 736 -17.31 -0.25 17.92
C PHE A 736 -16.67 1.13 17.76
N TYR A 737 -15.37 1.10 17.45
CA TYR A 737 -14.65 2.25 16.92
C TYR A 737 -13.75 1.73 15.78
N PRO A 738 -13.57 2.50 14.68
CA PRO A 738 -12.69 2.08 13.58
C PRO A 738 -11.30 1.70 14.06
N ALA A 739 -10.74 0.64 13.47
CA ALA A 739 -9.40 0.18 13.80
C ALA A 739 -8.34 1.25 13.46
N VAL A 740 -7.24 1.26 14.22
CA VAL A 740 -6.06 2.02 13.83
C VAL A 740 -5.45 1.35 12.61
N ARG A 741 -5.22 2.11 11.54
CA ARG A 741 -4.62 1.64 10.29
C ARG A 741 -3.34 2.42 10.03
N PHE A 742 -2.26 1.71 9.74
CA PHE A 742 -1.01 2.28 9.31
C PHE A 742 -0.68 1.75 7.91
N GLN A 743 -0.60 2.65 6.92
CA GLN A 743 -0.26 2.28 5.56
C GLN A 743 1.20 1.82 5.49
N ASN A 744 1.43 0.62 4.95
CA ASN A 744 2.77 0.10 4.71
C ASN A 744 3.10 0.11 3.21
N ASN A 745 2.19 -0.41 2.38
CA ASN A 745 2.36 -0.50 0.93
C ASN A 745 1.26 0.26 0.19
N ASP A 746 1.57 0.75 -1.01
CA ASP A 746 0.60 1.44 -1.87
C ASP A 746 0.71 0.99 -3.33
N ASP A 747 1.87 1.21 -3.99
CA ASP A 747 1.99 1.00 -5.44
C ASP A 747 3.22 0.20 -5.89
N ILE A 748 4.40 0.45 -5.31
CA ILE A 748 5.65 -0.24 -5.61
C ILE A 748 6.23 -0.78 -4.30
N GLY A 749 6.12 -2.10 -4.12
CA GLY A 749 6.74 -2.79 -2.99
C GLY A 749 7.52 -4.00 -3.46
N VAL A 750 8.55 -4.35 -2.70
CA VAL A 750 9.22 -5.64 -2.82
C VAL A 750 8.90 -6.50 -1.62
N SER A 751 8.79 -7.79 -1.84
CA SER A 751 8.51 -8.76 -0.78
C SER A 751 9.53 -9.87 -0.74
N LEU A 752 9.70 -10.48 0.44
CA LEU A 752 10.56 -11.63 0.69
C LEU A 752 9.72 -12.74 1.30
N VAL A 753 9.85 -13.97 0.79
CA VAL A 753 9.29 -15.16 1.44
C VAL A 753 10.43 -15.97 2.05
N THR A 754 10.34 -16.28 3.34
CA THR A 754 11.35 -17.04 4.07
C THR A 754 10.71 -18.01 5.06
N ASN A 755 11.43 -19.08 5.40
CA ASN A 755 10.97 -20.09 6.35
C ASN A 755 10.86 -19.51 7.77
N GLY A 756 9.86 -19.98 8.53
CA GLY A 756 9.71 -19.64 9.95
C GLY A 756 10.96 -19.86 10.81
N LYS A 757 11.81 -20.84 10.49
CA LYS A 757 13.10 -21.07 11.18
C LYS A 757 14.00 -19.83 11.16
N ASN A 758 14.07 -19.10 10.04
CA ASN A 758 14.88 -17.90 9.93
C ASN A 758 14.30 -16.74 10.75
N LEU A 759 12.97 -16.62 10.78
CA LEU A 759 12.30 -15.63 11.62
C LEU A 759 12.42 -15.99 13.11
N GLN A 760 12.39 -17.27 13.46
CA GLN A 760 12.60 -17.76 14.82
C GLN A 760 14.02 -17.46 15.32
N LYS A 761 15.04 -17.57 14.44
CA LYS A 761 16.42 -17.12 14.75
C LYS A 761 16.49 -15.60 14.98
N LEU A 762 15.76 -14.81 14.18
CA LEU A 762 15.76 -13.35 14.25
C LEU A 762 15.00 -12.80 15.47
N ALA A 763 13.84 -13.40 15.77
CA ALA A 763 12.91 -12.96 16.81
C ALA A 763 12.48 -14.17 17.68
N PRO A 764 13.36 -14.64 18.59
CA PRO A 764 13.19 -15.92 19.28
C PRO A 764 11.97 -15.98 20.21
N ARG A 765 11.43 -14.84 20.64
CA ARG A 765 10.21 -14.80 21.47
C ARG A 765 8.92 -14.78 20.66
N GLN A 766 8.99 -14.48 19.36
CA GLN A 766 7.85 -14.66 18.47
C GLN A 766 7.81 -16.12 18.03
N LYS A 767 6.65 -16.75 18.14
CA LYS A 767 6.47 -18.15 17.74
C LYS A 767 6.20 -18.22 16.24
N PHE A 768 7.20 -18.65 15.48
CA PHE A 768 7.07 -18.94 14.06
C PHE A 768 7.12 -20.45 13.82
N SER A 769 6.13 -20.98 13.10
CA SER A 769 6.14 -22.37 12.65
C SER A 769 7.20 -22.59 11.56
N GLU A 770 8.08 -23.57 11.75
CA GLU A 770 9.08 -24.00 10.75
C GLU A 770 8.45 -24.74 9.54
N ASN A 771 7.22 -25.24 9.71
CA ASN A 771 6.46 -25.96 8.67
C ASN A 771 5.74 -25.05 7.67
N ARG A 772 6.03 -23.74 7.69
CA ARG A 772 5.52 -22.77 6.71
C ARG A 772 6.52 -21.64 6.51
N SER A 773 6.28 -20.87 5.47
CA SER A 773 6.99 -19.64 5.20
C SER A 773 6.13 -18.43 5.57
N TYR A 774 6.76 -17.27 5.57
CA TYR A 774 6.14 -15.99 5.88
C TYR A 774 6.61 -14.97 4.86
N LYS A 775 5.69 -14.09 4.48
CA LYS A 775 5.97 -12.98 3.57
C LYS A 775 6.21 -11.69 4.34
N LEU A 776 7.31 -11.03 4.04
CA LEU A 776 7.68 -9.70 4.54
C LEU A 776 7.69 -8.72 3.37
N THR A 777 7.30 -7.48 3.60
CA THR A 777 7.24 -6.43 2.57
C THR A 777 8.08 -5.23 2.95
N SER A 778 8.62 -4.55 1.95
CA SER A 778 9.22 -3.23 2.07
C SER A 778 8.71 -2.35 0.92
N ASN A 779 8.23 -1.16 1.24
CA ASN A 779 7.87 -0.16 0.26
C ASN A 779 9.12 0.42 -0.40
N CYS A 780 9.11 0.52 -1.73
CA CYS A 780 10.19 1.13 -2.48
C CYS A 780 10.06 2.66 -2.57
N GLU A 781 8.91 3.21 -2.15
CA GLU A 781 8.54 4.61 -2.33
C GLU A 781 8.56 5.38 -1.00
N PHE A 782 9.14 6.58 -1.02
CA PHE A 782 9.09 7.52 0.11
C PHE A 782 8.00 8.58 -0.04
N ARG A 783 7.51 8.78 -1.27
CA ARG A 783 6.36 9.63 -1.59
C ARG A 783 5.45 8.94 -2.60
N TYR A 784 4.14 9.06 -2.40
CA TYR A 784 3.13 8.46 -3.25
C TYR A 784 2.62 9.45 -4.29
N PHE A 785 2.56 9.01 -5.55
CA PHE A 785 2.05 9.83 -6.66
C PHE A 785 0.52 9.76 -6.75
N GLN A 786 -0.14 10.42 -5.78
CA GLN A 786 -1.58 10.35 -5.57
C GLN A 786 -2.37 11.02 -6.69
N ARG A 787 -3.59 10.51 -6.92
CA ARG A 787 -4.59 11.12 -7.80
C ARG A 787 -5.85 11.44 -6.97
N PRO A 788 -5.94 12.67 -6.42
CA PRO A 788 -7.06 13.06 -5.57
C PRO A 788 -8.30 13.40 -6.43
N ASP A 789 -9.01 12.37 -6.89
CA ASP A 789 -10.19 12.52 -7.76
C ASP A 789 -11.29 13.37 -7.07
N ASP A 790 -11.44 13.23 -5.75
CA ASP A 790 -12.49 13.90 -4.97
C ASP A 790 -12.15 15.36 -4.60
N ALA A 791 -10.90 15.80 -4.79
CA ALA A 791 -10.46 17.17 -4.47
C ALA A 791 -11.10 18.24 -5.37
N CYS A 792 -11.74 17.85 -6.47
CA CYS A 792 -12.56 18.77 -7.25
C CYS A 792 -13.75 19.35 -6.46
N TYR A 793 -14.16 18.69 -5.37
CA TYR A 793 -15.15 19.18 -4.43
C TYR A 793 -14.43 19.69 -3.17
N PRO A 794 -14.45 21.02 -2.91
CA PRO A 794 -13.81 21.59 -1.73
C PRO A 794 -14.25 20.91 -0.43
N GLY A 795 -13.28 20.60 0.43
CA GLY A 795 -13.50 20.02 1.77
C GLY A 795 -13.76 18.51 1.82
N ILE A 796 -13.91 17.85 0.67
CA ILE A 796 -14.15 16.39 0.61
C ILE A 796 -12.85 15.63 0.83
N ASP A 797 -11.81 15.90 0.03
CA ASP A 797 -10.49 15.27 0.20
C ASP A 797 -9.64 16.08 1.19
N LYS A 798 -9.95 15.92 2.48
CA LYS A 798 -9.27 16.61 3.58
C LYS A 798 -7.76 16.36 3.58
N LYS A 799 -7.34 15.17 3.16
CA LYS A 799 -5.93 14.79 3.13
C LYS A 799 -5.19 15.53 2.02
N CYS A 800 -5.75 15.57 0.81
CA CYS A 800 -5.21 16.35 -0.28
C CYS A 800 -5.10 17.84 0.08
N GLU A 801 -6.14 18.42 0.68
CA GLU A 801 -6.11 19.83 1.07
C GLU A 801 -5.13 20.13 2.20
N GLN A 802 -4.96 19.21 3.16
CA GLN A 802 -3.92 19.32 4.19
C GLN A 802 -2.52 19.31 3.57
N ASP A 803 -2.26 18.39 2.63
CA ASP A 803 -0.95 18.27 2.00
C ASP A 803 -0.64 19.44 1.05
N LEU A 804 -1.63 19.89 0.25
CA LEU A 804 -1.51 21.06 -0.63
C LEU A 804 -1.59 22.41 0.12
N GLY A 805 -2.03 22.39 1.37
CA GLY A 805 -2.02 23.54 2.28
C GLY A 805 -0.63 23.89 2.83
N ARG A 806 0.37 23.03 2.63
CA ARG A 806 1.73 23.23 3.14
C ARG A 806 2.54 24.17 2.25
N LEU A 807 3.11 25.21 2.87
CA LEU A 807 3.86 26.27 2.18
C LEU A 807 5.38 26.16 2.41
N GLU A 808 5.89 24.97 2.74
CA GLU A 808 7.31 24.73 2.97
C GLU A 808 8.13 24.65 1.67
N GLY A 809 7.51 24.78 0.50
CA GLY A 809 8.19 24.77 -0.80
C GLY A 809 8.68 23.40 -1.27
N LYS A 810 8.10 22.28 -0.80
CA LYS A 810 8.66 20.92 -0.99
C LYS A 810 7.74 19.92 -1.70
N THR A 811 6.54 20.33 -2.08
CA THR A 811 5.58 19.44 -2.75
C THR A 811 5.76 19.50 -4.26
N PHE A 812 5.93 18.34 -4.89
CA PHE A 812 5.87 18.21 -6.34
C PHE A 812 4.42 18.03 -6.76
N ILE A 813 3.91 18.92 -7.61
CA ILE A 813 2.52 18.97 -8.04
C ILE A 813 2.48 18.91 -9.57
N SER A 814 1.46 18.26 -10.14
CA SER A 814 1.26 18.19 -11.58
C SER A 814 -0.22 18.20 -11.94
N ASN A 815 -0.54 18.76 -13.09
CA ASN A 815 -1.88 18.81 -13.66
C ASN A 815 -2.91 19.61 -12.86
N PHE A 816 -2.46 20.58 -12.06
CA PHE A 816 -3.33 21.62 -11.50
C PHE A 816 -3.20 22.90 -12.32
N GLU A 817 -4.25 23.72 -12.29
CA GLU A 817 -4.24 25.03 -12.93
C GLU A 817 -3.48 26.04 -12.03
N PRO A 818 -2.52 26.82 -12.58
CA PRO A 818 -1.82 27.84 -11.81
C PRO A 818 -2.76 29.03 -11.52
N MET A 819 -3.17 29.18 -10.26
CA MET A 819 -4.04 30.28 -9.83
C MET A 819 -3.21 31.52 -9.47
N ASN A 820 -3.70 32.69 -9.82
CA ASN A 820 -3.05 33.96 -9.51
C ASN A 820 -3.66 34.62 -8.25
N LYS A 821 -3.08 35.76 -7.86
CA LYS A 821 -3.54 36.55 -6.71
C LYS A 821 -5.00 37.00 -6.82
N ASN A 822 -5.39 37.57 -7.95
CA ASN A 822 -6.75 38.08 -8.17
C ASN A 822 -7.81 36.98 -8.01
N TYR A 823 -7.51 35.75 -8.45
CA TYR A 823 -8.40 34.61 -8.23
C TYR A 823 -8.58 34.33 -6.73
N CYS A 824 -7.49 34.35 -5.97
CA CYS A 824 -7.51 34.12 -4.53
C CYS A 824 -8.22 35.25 -3.76
N GLU A 825 -8.07 36.51 -4.19
CA GLU A 825 -8.81 37.66 -3.63
C GLU A 825 -10.31 37.47 -3.81
N ASN A 826 -10.77 37.17 -5.03
CA ASN A 826 -12.19 36.90 -5.31
C ASN A 826 -12.72 35.72 -4.49
N LEU A 827 -11.92 34.65 -4.37
CA LEU A 827 -12.31 33.46 -3.59
C LEU A 827 -12.34 33.74 -2.08
N ALA A 828 -11.46 34.61 -1.57
CA ALA A 828 -11.44 35.03 -0.18
C ALA A 828 -12.64 35.92 0.18
N GLU A 829 -13.12 36.73 -0.77
CA GLU A 829 -14.34 37.55 -0.62
C GLU A 829 -15.63 36.69 -0.62
N ASP A 830 -15.67 35.59 -1.39
CA ASP A 830 -16.77 34.61 -1.35
C ASP A 830 -16.66 33.66 -0.15
N VAL A 831 -17.08 34.17 1.02
CA VAL A 831 -17.08 33.42 2.29
C VAL A 831 -17.79 32.07 2.18
N MET A 832 -18.90 31.99 1.41
CA MET A 832 -19.66 30.73 1.28
C MET A 832 -18.91 29.65 0.53
N THR A 833 -18.09 30.03 -0.47
CA THR A 833 -17.24 29.07 -1.18
C THR A 833 -15.97 28.78 -0.38
N LEU A 834 -15.37 29.79 0.25
CA LEU A 834 -14.18 29.62 1.09
C LEU A 834 -14.40 28.65 2.25
N GLU A 835 -15.55 28.74 2.93
CA GLU A 835 -15.90 27.86 4.06
C GLU A 835 -16.07 26.38 3.69
N LYS A 836 -16.21 26.07 2.39
CA LYS A 836 -16.23 24.67 1.93
C LYS A 836 -14.85 24.03 1.98
N PHE A 837 -13.78 24.80 1.84
CA PHE A 837 -12.42 24.29 1.97
C PHE A 837 -12.08 23.99 3.44
N THR A 838 -11.17 23.05 3.66
CA THR A 838 -10.55 22.84 4.97
C THR A 838 -9.69 24.04 5.39
N GLU A 839 -9.50 24.20 6.70
CA GLU A 839 -8.71 25.29 7.28
C GLU A 839 -7.31 25.44 6.65
N PRO A 840 -6.52 24.37 6.39
CA PRO A 840 -5.24 24.50 5.69
C PRO A 840 -5.33 25.19 4.33
N MET A 841 -6.31 24.82 3.50
CA MET A 841 -6.47 25.42 2.17
C MET A 841 -7.04 26.84 2.25
N GLN A 842 -7.97 27.12 3.17
CA GLN A 842 -8.42 28.48 3.44
C GLN A 842 -7.26 29.40 3.82
N ASN A 843 -6.32 28.92 4.63
CA ASN A 843 -5.16 29.69 5.04
C ASN A 843 -4.24 30.02 3.86
N VAL A 844 -4.06 29.10 2.91
CA VAL A 844 -3.31 29.38 1.67
C VAL A 844 -4.00 30.49 0.87
N ILE A 845 -5.31 30.37 0.63
CA ILE A 845 -6.09 31.35 -0.13
C ILE A 845 -5.98 32.74 0.52
N LYS A 846 -6.19 32.83 1.83
CA LYS A 846 -6.10 34.09 2.60
C LYS A 846 -4.70 34.72 2.53
N LYS A 847 -3.63 33.93 2.68
CA LYS A 847 -2.26 34.44 2.61
C LYS A 847 -1.91 35.02 1.23
N VAL A 848 -2.34 34.35 0.15
CA VAL A 848 -2.16 34.85 -1.21
C VAL A 848 -2.95 36.14 -1.41
N ALA A 849 -4.23 36.17 -1.00
CA ALA A 849 -5.09 37.35 -1.10
C ALA A 849 -4.50 38.56 -0.35
N ASN A 850 -3.97 38.33 0.87
CA ASN A 850 -3.32 39.37 1.67
C ASN A 850 -1.96 39.86 1.11
N GLY A 851 -1.44 39.20 0.07
CA GLY A 851 -0.14 39.54 -0.52
C GLY A 851 1.06 39.05 0.29
N GLU A 852 0.90 38.11 1.22
CA GLU A 852 1.99 37.53 2.01
C GLU A 852 2.93 36.65 1.15
N LEU A 853 2.51 36.28 -0.07
CA LEU A 853 3.21 35.38 -0.98
C LEU A 853 3.47 36.01 -2.36
N ASN A 854 3.56 37.35 -2.45
CA ASN A 854 3.76 38.09 -3.71
C ASN A 854 5.06 37.76 -4.45
N GLU A 855 6.01 37.06 -3.82
CA GLU A 855 7.22 36.57 -4.50
C GLU A 855 6.94 35.44 -5.51
N PHE A 856 5.73 34.84 -5.47
CA PHE A 856 5.27 33.81 -6.39
C PHE A 856 4.17 34.34 -7.30
N ASP A 857 4.26 34.02 -8.59
CA ASP A 857 3.26 34.41 -9.59
C ASP A 857 2.01 33.52 -9.58
N ALA A 858 2.12 32.32 -8.98
CA ALA A 858 1.07 31.32 -8.98
C ALA A 858 1.00 30.51 -7.67
N VAL A 859 -0.18 29.94 -7.43
CA VAL A 859 -0.49 29.00 -6.34
C VAL A 859 -1.38 27.87 -6.87
N VAL A 860 -1.39 26.73 -6.19
CA VAL A 860 -2.33 25.64 -6.47
C VAL A 860 -3.49 25.67 -5.47
N ILE A 861 -4.71 25.58 -5.96
CA ILE A 861 -5.94 25.38 -5.16
C ILE A 861 -6.47 23.97 -5.46
N SER A 862 -6.85 23.21 -4.43
CA SER A 862 -7.20 21.78 -4.53
C SER A 862 -8.32 21.48 -5.53
N SER A 863 -9.28 22.38 -5.71
CA SER A 863 -10.40 22.21 -6.64
C SER A 863 -10.07 22.56 -8.09
N GLU A 864 -8.93 23.22 -8.33
CA GLU A 864 -8.62 23.83 -9.62
C GLU A 864 -7.76 22.92 -10.50
N PHE A 865 -8.43 21.97 -11.15
CA PHE A 865 -7.78 21.00 -12.04
C PHE A 865 -7.37 21.68 -13.36
N ARG A 866 -6.22 21.28 -13.92
CA ARG A 866 -5.66 21.85 -15.15
C ARG A 866 -6.64 21.77 -16.32
N ILE A 867 -6.72 22.84 -17.09
CA ILE A 867 -7.44 22.89 -18.36
C ILE A 867 -6.55 22.30 -19.47
N THR A 868 -7.02 21.22 -20.11
CA THR A 868 -6.29 20.54 -21.20
C THR A 868 -6.79 20.93 -22.59
N ASP A 869 -8.03 21.40 -22.68
CA ASP A 869 -8.61 21.98 -23.90
C ASP A 869 -9.19 23.35 -23.53
N PRO A 870 -8.50 24.46 -23.85
CA PRO A 870 -8.95 25.80 -23.48
C PRO A 870 -10.25 26.20 -24.21
N VAL A 871 -10.56 25.60 -25.36
CA VAL A 871 -11.78 25.89 -26.13
C VAL A 871 -12.99 25.25 -25.46
N LYS A 872 -12.87 23.97 -25.09
CA LYS A 872 -13.94 23.23 -24.40
C LYS A 872 -13.97 23.46 -22.90
N LYS A 873 -12.95 24.12 -22.35
CA LYS A 873 -12.66 24.23 -20.90
C LYS A 873 -12.67 22.86 -20.21
N THR A 874 -12.19 21.83 -20.93
CA THR A 874 -12.10 20.48 -20.39
C THR A 874 -11.00 20.46 -19.33
N ARG A 875 -11.37 20.10 -18.11
CA ARG A 875 -10.40 19.86 -17.03
C ARG A 875 -9.91 18.42 -17.07
N THR A 876 -8.65 18.21 -16.75
CA THR A 876 -8.08 16.87 -16.63
C THR A 876 -8.73 16.10 -15.49
N ALA A 877 -8.92 14.79 -15.67
CA ALA A 877 -9.28 13.86 -14.59
C ALA A 877 -8.04 13.18 -13.96
N ASN A 878 -6.84 13.72 -14.20
CA ASN A 878 -5.58 13.15 -13.76
C ASN A 878 -4.69 14.19 -13.07
N VAL A 879 -5.26 14.90 -12.11
CA VAL A 879 -4.49 15.74 -11.19
C VAL A 879 -3.57 14.90 -10.31
N ARG A 880 -2.39 15.42 -9.97
CA ARG A 880 -1.38 14.64 -9.25
C ARG A 880 -0.56 15.48 -8.28
N TYR A 881 -0.15 14.86 -7.18
CA TYR A 881 0.89 15.39 -6.32
C TYR A 881 1.69 14.25 -5.66
N LEU A 882 2.91 14.54 -5.24
CA LEU A 882 3.71 13.61 -4.43
C LEU A 882 3.37 13.80 -2.94
N GLN A 883 2.45 12.98 -2.44
CA GLN A 883 2.18 12.88 -1.00
C GLN A 883 3.39 12.27 -0.31
N THR A 884 3.98 12.99 0.64
CA THR A 884 4.99 12.38 1.51
C THR A 884 4.33 11.43 2.49
N ARG A 885 4.95 10.28 2.73
CA ARG A 885 4.48 9.34 3.75
C ARG A 885 4.26 10.04 5.08
N ASP A 886 3.10 9.80 5.69
CA ASP A 886 2.64 10.60 6.83
C ASP A 886 3.57 10.48 8.04
N GLU A 887 4.19 9.33 8.27
CA GLU A 887 5.17 9.13 9.34
C GLU A 887 6.51 9.84 9.11
N LEU A 888 6.80 10.35 7.90
CA LEU A 888 7.96 11.21 7.67
C LEU A 888 7.66 12.67 8.03
N LEU A 889 6.39 13.03 8.20
CA LEU A 889 5.94 14.42 8.40
C LEU A 889 5.32 14.66 9.78
N TYR A 890 4.38 13.80 10.17
CA TYR A 890 3.47 14.06 11.28
C TYR A 890 3.90 13.25 12.50
N THR A 891 4.18 13.94 13.61
CA THR A 891 4.57 13.33 14.88
C THR A 891 3.51 12.38 15.42
N GLU A 892 2.23 12.66 15.19
CA GLU A 892 1.12 11.78 15.57
C GLU A 892 1.20 10.42 14.86
N THR A 893 1.46 10.41 13.54
CA THR A 893 1.62 9.19 12.76
C THR A 893 2.91 8.44 13.15
N GLN A 894 3.99 9.15 13.45
CA GLN A 894 5.22 8.55 14.01
C GLN A 894 4.95 7.86 15.35
N GLN A 895 4.19 8.51 16.23
CA GLN A 895 3.78 7.95 17.51
C GLN A 895 2.87 6.73 17.30
N GLN A 896 1.92 6.76 16.37
CA GLN A 896 1.07 5.61 16.07
C GLN A 896 1.87 4.41 15.56
N LYS A 897 2.81 4.62 14.63
CA LYS A 897 3.73 3.57 14.14
C LYS A 897 4.55 2.97 15.29
N TYR A 898 5.07 3.82 16.16
CA TYR A 898 5.79 3.41 17.36
C TYR A 898 4.91 2.59 18.32
N LEU A 899 3.67 3.01 18.54
CA LEU A 899 2.72 2.31 19.41
C LEU A 899 2.29 0.95 18.84
N ILE A 900 2.25 0.77 17.52
CA ILE A 900 2.03 -0.56 16.92
C ILE A 900 3.13 -1.53 17.37
N GLU A 901 4.40 -1.12 17.28
CA GLU A 901 5.54 -1.91 17.76
C GLU A 901 5.44 -2.17 19.27
N MET A 902 5.25 -1.12 20.09
CA MET A 902 5.27 -1.25 21.55
C MET A 902 4.15 -2.15 22.07
N ARG A 903 2.94 -2.05 21.52
CA ARG A 903 1.82 -2.90 21.92
C ARG A 903 2.08 -4.37 21.59
N LYS A 904 2.56 -4.65 20.37
CA LYS A 904 2.90 -6.01 19.94
C LYS A 904 4.06 -6.60 20.75
N ARG A 905 5.05 -5.75 21.06
CA ARG A 905 6.22 -6.09 21.88
C ARG A 905 5.81 -6.54 23.28
N LEU A 906 4.94 -5.77 23.94
CA LEU A 906 4.43 -6.11 25.27
C LEU A 906 3.53 -7.35 25.25
N GLN A 907 2.68 -7.51 24.22
CA GLN A 907 1.84 -8.70 24.04
C GLN A 907 2.64 -10.01 24.01
N LEU A 908 3.82 -9.96 23.37
CA LEU A 908 4.67 -11.13 23.13
C LEU A 908 5.87 -11.19 24.07
N GLU A 909 5.92 -10.33 25.08
CA GLU A 909 7.00 -10.21 26.05
C GLU A 909 8.40 -10.09 25.40
N ILE A 910 8.52 -9.29 24.34
CA ILE A 910 9.77 -9.11 23.58
C ILE A 910 10.60 -7.98 24.21
N PRO A 911 11.86 -8.20 24.64
CA PRO A 911 12.71 -7.14 25.18
C PRO A 911 13.03 -6.11 24.12
N PHE A 912 13.22 -4.85 24.50
CA PHE A 912 13.49 -3.77 23.55
C PHE A 912 14.77 -3.94 22.69
N SER A 913 15.69 -4.84 23.08
CA SER A 913 16.88 -5.21 22.30
C SER A 913 16.59 -6.14 21.11
N GLU A 914 15.45 -6.83 21.09
CA GLU A 914 15.05 -7.77 20.03
C GLU A 914 14.07 -7.12 19.04
N PRO A 915 14.08 -7.52 17.76
CA PRO A 915 13.16 -6.99 16.75
C PRO A 915 11.73 -7.53 16.94
N VAL A 916 10.75 -6.77 16.44
CA VAL A 916 9.36 -7.23 16.26
C VAL A 916 9.09 -7.41 14.77
N VAL A 917 8.74 -8.63 14.36
CA VAL A 917 8.46 -8.99 12.97
C VAL A 917 6.95 -9.07 12.76
N LEU A 918 6.45 -8.35 11.75
CA LEU A 918 5.04 -8.29 11.36
C LEU A 918 4.86 -8.76 9.90
N PRO A 919 4.79 -10.09 9.65
CA PRO A 919 4.59 -10.63 8.31
C PRO A 919 3.15 -10.43 7.83
N VAL A 920 2.94 -10.58 6.52
CA VAL A 920 1.61 -10.59 5.91
C VAL A 920 0.75 -11.65 6.61
N SER A 921 -0.41 -11.22 7.10
CA SER A 921 -1.33 -12.08 7.84
C SER A 921 -2.48 -12.57 6.98
N VAL A 922 -3.00 -11.73 6.07
CA VAL A 922 -4.12 -12.04 5.19
C VAL A 922 -3.93 -11.35 3.84
N TYR A 923 -4.17 -12.09 2.75
CA TYR A 923 -4.26 -11.53 1.41
C TYR A 923 -5.69 -11.12 1.10
N VAL A 924 -5.87 -9.89 0.59
CA VAL A 924 -7.18 -9.28 0.33
C VAL A 924 -7.25 -8.71 -1.11
N PRO A 925 -7.04 -9.53 -2.16
CA PRO A 925 -7.10 -9.03 -3.53
C PRO A 925 -8.47 -8.40 -3.83
N GLY A 926 -8.49 -7.36 -4.66
CA GLY A 926 -9.72 -6.64 -5.02
C GLY A 926 -10.11 -6.89 -6.47
N ARG A 927 -11.42 -6.92 -6.72
CA ARG A 927 -11.97 -6.88 -8.08
C ARG A 927 -12.80 -5.63 -8.31
N ARG A 928 -12.66 -5.06 -9.50
CA ARG A 928 -13.58 -4.04 -9.99
C ARG A 928 -14.67 -4.70 -10.81
N LEU A 929 -15.89 -4.59 -10.31
CA LEU A 929 -17.07 -5.19 -10.89
C LEU A 929 -17.94 -4.11 -11.53
N ASN A 930 -18.45 -4.37 -12.72
CA ASN A 930 -19.31 -3.46 -13.47
C ASN A 930 -20.58 -4.18 -13.97
N THR A 931 -21.61 -3.37 -14.16
CA THR A 931 -22.84 -3.78 -14.84
C THR A 931 -22.68 -3.66 -16.36
N VAL A 932 -23.71 -4.06 -17.10
CA VAL A 932 -23.85 -3.72 -18.52
C VAL A 932 -23.84 -2.19 -18.67
N ASP A 933 -23.08 -1.67 -19.63
CA ASP A 933 -23.11 -0.25 -19.99
C ASP A 933 -24.01 -0.06 -21.22
N PRO A 934 -25.19 0.61 -21.07
CA PRO A 934 -26.08 0.87 -22.21
C PRO A 934 -25.44 1.72 -23.31
N LYS A 935 -24.42 2.52 -22.98
CA LYS A 935 -23.72 3.41 -23.92
C LYS A 935 -22.54 2.73 -24.59
N ASN A 936 -22.11 1.56 -24.12
CA ASN A 936 -20.97 0.84 -24.65
C ASN A 936 -21.23 -0.67 -24.68
N VAL A 937 -21.79 -1.14 -25.79
CA VAL A 937 -22.17 -2.55 -26.02
C VAL A 937 -20.96 -3.51 -25.91
N GLY A 938 -19.72 -3.00 -26.03
CA GLY A 938 -18.49 -3.75 -25.84
C GLY A 938 -18.16 -4.07 -24.37
N ILE A 939 -18.81 -3.43 -23.40
CA ILE A 939 -18.58 -3.68 -21.97
C ILE A 939 -19.51 -4.80 -21.49
N LYS A 940 -18.93 -5.96 -21.18
CA LYS A 940 -19.63 -7.12 -20.64
C LYS A 940 -19.85 -7.01 -19.12
N PRO A 941 -20.92 -7.59 -18.56
CA PRO A 941 -21.17 -7.56 -17.12
C PRO A 941 -20.13 -8.42 -16.39
N LEU A 942 -19.37 -7.84 -15.45
CA LEU A 942 -18.41 -8.57 -14.60
C LEU A 942 -18.89 -8.74 -13.16
N SER A 943 -20.04 -8.18 -12.81
CA SER A 943 -20.62 -8.19 -11.47
C SER A 943 -21.21 -9.55 -11.04
N VAL A 944 -20.44 -10.63 -11.22
CA VAL A 944 -20.83 -12.02 -10.92
C VAL A 944 -20.34 -12.50 -9.54
N TYR A 945 -19.48 -11.72 -8.88
CA TYR A 945 -19.00 -12.01 -7.53
C TYR A 945 -19.93 -11.44 -6.46
N GLY A 946 -20.11 -12.18 -5.37
CA GLY A 946 -20.65 -11.66 -4.11
C GLY A 946 -19.63 -10.80 -3.35
N PRO A 947 -19.91 -10.39 -2.10
CA PRO A 947 -19.09 -9.43 -1.38
C PRO A 947 -17.65 -9.89 -1.13
N ILE A 948 -17.48 -11.16 -0.77
CA ILE A 948 -16.19 -11.79 -0.44
C ILE A 948 -16.15 -13.18 -1.04
N HIS A 949 -15.04 -13.52 -1.71
CA HIS A 949 -14.79 -14.85 -2.27
C HIS A 949 -13.44 -15.40 -1.83
N TYR A 950 -13.37 -16.71 -1.61
CA TYR A 950 -12.12 -17.48 -1.49
C TYR A 950 -11.95 -18.30 -2.76
N GLN A 951 -10.76 -18.29 -3.36
CA GLN A 951 -10.41 -19.21 -4.44
C GLN A 951 -9.20 -20.05 -4.01
N PRO A 952 -9.25 -21.37 -4.19
CA PRO A 952 -8.05 -22.21 -4.12
C PRO A 952 -6.98 -21.70 -5.09
N ILE A 953 -5.70 -21.97 -4.78
CA ILE A 953 -4.54 -21.44 -5.51
C ILE A 953 -4.68 -21.61 -7.04
N PRO A 954 -5.07 -22.77 -7.59
CA PRO A 954 -5.20 -22.92 -9.04
C PRO A 954 -6.18 -21.91 -9.68
N TYR A 955 -7.36 -21.72 -9.08
CA TYR A 955 -8.38 -20.80 -9.60
C TYR A 955 -7.96 -19.34 -9.41
N LEU A 956 -7.28 -19.04 -8.30
CA LEU A 956 -6.71 -17.73 -8.05
C LEU A 956 -5.62 -17.38 -9.07
N MET A 957 -4.79 -18.34 -9.49
CA MET A 957 -3.78 -18.13 -10.53
C MET A 957 -4.40 -17.82 -11.90
N LEU A 958 -5.52 -18.46 -12.24
CA LEU A 958 -6.26 -18.13 -13.47
C LEU A 958 -6.86 -16.71 -13.42
N ASP A 959 -7.41 -16.32 -12.26
CA ASP A 959 -7.93 -14.97 -12.09
C ASP A 959 -6.82 -13.90 -12.15
N TRP A 960 -5.70 -14.15 -11.46
CA TRP A 960 -4.54 -13.26 -11.47
C TRP A 960 -3.83 -13.21 -12.82
N LEU A 961 -3.87 -14.29 -13.61
CA LEU A 961 -3.39 -14.33 -15.00
C LEU A 961 -4.14 -13.30 -15.85
N ALA A 962 -5.47 -13.30 -15.80
CA ALA A 962 -6.28 -12.42 -16.63
C ALA A 962 -6.34 -10.99 -16.08
N SER A 963 -6.45 -10.82 -14.76
CA SER A 963 -6.57 -9.51 -14.09
C SER A 963 -7.59 -8.61 -14.80
N LEU A 964 -8.83 -9.10 -14.90
CA LEU A 964 -9.88 -8.49 -15.71
C LEU A 964 -10.44 -7.20 -15.10
N SER A 965 -10.69 -6.21 -15.96
CA SER A 965 -11.35 -4.95 -15.60
C SER A 965 -12.40 -4.55 -16.63
N GLY A 966 -13.50 -3.97 -16.15
CA GLY A 966 -14.64 -3.56 -16.97
C GLY A 966 -14.48 -2.27 -17.78
N LYS A 967 -13.35 -1.55 -17.65
CA LYS A 967 -13.14 -0.28 -18.36
C LYS A 967 -12.13 -0.41 -19.49
N SER A 968 -12.59 -0.10 -20.71
CA SER A 968 -11.85 -0.07 -22.00
C SER A 968 -11.75 -1.44 -22.66
N PRO A 969 -12.61 -1.75 -23.65
CA PRO A 969 -12.42 -2.92 -24.49
C PRO A 969 -11.02 -2.83 -25.16
N SER A 970 -10.30 -3.95 -25.16
CA SER A 970 -9.14 -4.15 -26.02
C SER A 970 -9.55 -3.96 -27.48
N THR A 971 -8.57 -3.79 -28.37
CA THR A 971 -8.81 -3.78 -29.84
C THR A 971 -9.45 -5.07 -30.36
N THR A 972 -9.46 -6.15 -29.56
CA THR A 972 -10.12 -7.43 -29.86
C THR A 972 -11.50 -7.58 -29.20
N GLY A 973 -12.02 -6.58 -28.51
CA GLY A 973 -13.36 -6.60 -27.89
C GLY A 973 -13.43 -7.28 -26.52
N SER A 974 -12.32 -7.75 -25.98
CA SER A 974 -12.20 -8.21 -24.58
C SER A 974 -11.97 -7.01 -23.65
N GLY A 975 -12.79 -6.82 -22.61
CA GLY A 975 -12.51 -5.87 -21.51
C GLY A 975 -11.04 -5.84 -21.09
N SER A 976 -10.52 -4.67 -20.71
CA SER A 976 -9.08 -4.44 -20.54
C SER A 976 -8.42 -5.47 -19.62
N LEU A 977 -7.63 -6.37 -20.20
CA LEU A 977 -6.68 -7.19 -19.47
C LEU A 977 -5.57 -6.25 -18.94
N GLU A 978 -5.36 -6.23 -17.62
CA GLU A 978 -4.19 -5.52 -17.05
C GLU A 978 -2.91 -6.38 -17.08
N GLY A 979 -3.00 -7.59 -17.65
CA GLY A 979 -1.96 -8.61 -17.67
C GLY A 979 -1.76 -9.27 -16.31
N ALA A 980 -1.00 -10.37 -16.27
CA ALA A 980 -0.83 -11.15 -15.05
C ALA A 980 -0.40 -10.27 -13.86
N LEU A 981 -1.06 -10.46 -12.71
CA LEU A 981 -0.86 -9.70 -11.47
C LEU A 981 -1.02 -8.18 -11.60
N THR A 982 -1.74 -7.69 -12.61
CA THR A 982 -1.85 -6.25 -13.00
C THR A 982 -0.52 -5.60 -13.40
N LYS A 983 0.44 -6.43 -13.83
CA LYS A 983 1.81 -6.00 -14.15
C LYS A 983 2.13 -6.00 -15.64
N GLY A 984 1.16 -6.25 -16.53
CA GLY A 984 1.38 -6.24 -17.98
C GLY A 984 2.13 -4.97 -18.47
N PRO A 985 1.74 -3.76 -18.05
CA PRO A 985 2.45 -2.55 -18.45
C PRO A 985 3.78 -2.28 -17.71
N PHE A 986 4.16 -3.10 -16.70
CA PHE A 986 5.32 -2.91 -15.81
C PHE A 986 6.25 -4.11 -15.71
N ASN A 987 6.14 -5.09 -16.61
CA ASN A 987 7.02 -6.25 -16.66
C ASN A 987 7.61 -6.39 -18.08
N ASN A 988 8.94 -6.39 -18.19
CA ASN A 988 9.69 -6.52 -19.44
C ASN A 988 10.22 -7.96 -19.71
N MET A 989 9.81 -8.93 -18.90
CA MET A 989 10.11 -10.36 -18.99
C MET A 989 8.85 -11.15 -19.36
N LEU A 990 8.98 -12.48 -19.46
CA LEU A 990 7.83 -13.37 -19.59
C LEU A 990 7.02 -13.35 -18.29
N MET A 991 5.71 -13.15 -18.41
CA MET A 991 4.79 -13.03 -17.27
C MET A 991 4.67 -14.34 -16.46
N SER A 992 5.04 -15.49 -17.04
CA SER A 992 5.11 -16.78 -16.36
C SER A 992 6.02 -16.76 -15.13
N ILE A 993 7.13 -16.02 -15.18
CA ILE A 993 8.10 -15.95 -14.09
C ILE A 993 7.47 -15.33 -12.83
N ASP A 994 6.77 -14.20 -13.01
CA ASP A 994 6.03 -13.53 -11.94
C ASP A 994 4.89 -14.41 -11.39
N LEU A 995 4.17 -15.10 -12.28
CA LEU A 995 3.09 -16.01 -11.90
C LEU A 995 3.62 -17.21 -11.09
N ASN A 996 4.78 -17.77 -11.46
CA ASN A 996 5.46 -18.82 -10.72
C ASN A 996 5.78 -18.37 -9.30
N TYR A 997 6.37 -17.17 -9.15
CA TYR A 997 6.70 -16.61 -7.85
C TYR A 997 5.46 -16.36 -7.00
N ALA A 998 4.38 -15.83 -7.58
CA ALA A 998 3.11 -15.62 -6.88
C ALA A 998 2.49 -16.93 -6.40
N CYS A 999 2.46 -17.95 -7.27
CA CYS A 999 1.97 -19.28 -6.93
C CYS A 999 2.80 -19.88 -5.79
N LEU A 1000 4.12 -19.88 -5.92
CA LEU A 1000 5.03 -20.45 -4.93
C LEU A 1000 4.95 -19.72 -3.57
N ALA A 1001 4.80 -18.40 -3.57
CA ALA A 1001 4.62 -17.62 -2.34
C ALA A 1001 3.38 -18.06 -1.56
N LEU A 1002 2.26 -18.29 -2.25
CA LEU A 1002 1.01 -18.76 -1.63
C LEU A 1002 1.13 -20.20 -1.11
N ILE A 1003 1.76 -21.08 -1.89
CA ILE A 1003 1.96 -22.49 -1.50
C ILE A 1003 2.84 -22.59 -0.24
N LEU A 1004 3.98 -21.88 -0.23
CA LEU A 1004 4.94 -21.93 0.88
C LEU A 1004 4.40 -21.21 2.13
N GLY A 1005 3.66 -20.13 1.93
CA GLY A 1005 3.11 -19.29 2.98
C GLY A 1005 1.91 -19.91 3.69
N ASN A 1006 0.88 -20.34 2.95
CA ASN A 1006 -0.40 -20.81 3.51
C ASN A 1006 -1.10 -19.74 4.40
N GLU A 1007 -1.02 -18.46 4.02
CA GLU A 1007 -1.90 -17.41 4.53
C GLU A 1007 -3.29 -17.47 3.88
N PRO A 1008 -4.37 -17.09 4.59
CA PRO A 1008 -5.69 -17.00 3.99
C PRO A 1008 -5.75 -15.90 2.90
N VAL A 1009 -6.46 -16.21 1.81
CA VAL A 1009 -6.71 -15.29 0.69
C VAL A 1009 -8.20 -15.07 0.50
N LEU A 1010 -8.69 -13.87 0.76
CA LEU A 1010 -10.12 -13.53 0.63
C LEU A 1010 -10.28 -12.29 -0.24
N SER A 1011 -10.76 -12.50 -1.47
CA SER A 1011 -10.98 -11.44 -2.44
C SER A 1011 -12.22 -10.61 -2.14
N THR A 1012 -12.19 -9.32 -2.50
CA THR A 1012 -13.23 -8.33 -2.18
C THR A 1012 -13.82 -7.69 -3.42
N ALA A 1013 -15.13 -7.47 -3.42
CA ALA A 1013 -15.84 -6.77 -4.49
C ALA A 1013 -15.75 -5.24 -4.33
N ALA A 1014 -15.48 -4.54 -5.42
CA ALA A 1014 -15.64 -3.10 -5.57
C ALA A 1014 -16.45 -2.78 -6.83
N GLY A 1015 -17.16 -1.64 -6.85
CA GLY A 1015 -18.05 -1.24 -7.95
C GLY A 1015 -19.48 -1.70 -7.73
N SER A 1016 -19.89 -2.84 -8.30
CA SER A 1016 -21.28 -3.34 -8.24
C SER A 1016 -21.35 -4.85 -7.97
N ILE A 1017 -22.42 -5.30 -7.31
CA ILE A 1017 -22.73 -6.73 -7.10
C ILE A 1017 -24.04 -7.01 -7.84
N GLY A 1018 -23.98 -7.83 -8.90
CA GLY A 1018 -25.04 -7.85 -9.90
C GLY A 1018 -25.33 -6.45 -10.47
N HIS A 1019 -26.54 -6.25 -10.98
CA HIS A 1019 -26.93 -5.02 -11.68
C HIS A 1019 -27.84 -4.09 -10.86
N LYS A 1020 -28.33 -4.55 -9.70
CA LYS A 1020 -29.22 -3.78 -8.81
C LYS A 1020 -28.51 -3.15 -7.62
N LEU A 1021 -27.28 -3.58 -7.31
CA LEU A 1021 -26.59 -3.21 -6.08
C LEU A 1021 -25.22 -2.59 -6.40
N LYS A 1022 -25.02 -1.35 -5.98
CA LYS A 1022 -23.78 -0.60 -6.17
C LYS A 1022 -23.06 -0.49 -4.84
N VAL A 1023 -21.84 -1.01 -4.76
CA VAL A 1023 -21.07 -1.07 -3.51
C VAL A 1023 -19.88 -0.11 -3.48
N GLU A 1024 -19.50 0.44 -4.64
CA GLU A 1024 -18.31 1.28 -4.81
C GLU A 1024 -17.08 0.71 -4.07
N HIS A 1025 -16.62 1.34 -3.00
CA HIS A 1025 -15.52 0.85 -2.17
C HIS A 1025 -15.95 0.45 -0.74
N ASP A 1026 -17.24 0.46 -0.44
CA ASP A 1026 -17.78 0.28 0.91
C ASP A 1026 -17.33 -1.05 1.53
N ILE A 1027 -17.34 -2.14 0.74
CA ILE A 1027 -16.87 -3.45 1.19
C ILE A 1027 -15.37 -3.41 1.48
N THR A 1028 -14.56 -2.90 0.55
CA THR A 1028 -13.10 -2.81 0.74
C THR A 1028 -12.74 -2.02 2.00
N LEU A 1029 -13.46 -0.94 2.28
CA LEU A 1029 -13.22 -0.08 3.44
C LEU A 1029 -13.50 -0.80 4.77
N ILE A 1030 -14.51 -1.68 4.81
CA ILE A 1030 -14.96 -2.39 6.02
C ILE A 1030 -14.15 -3.66 6.30
N ILE A 1031 -13.58 -4.30 5.28
CA ILE A 1031 -12.92 -5.61 5.42
C ILE A 1031 -11.79 -5.64 6.46
N PRO A 1032 -10.92 -4.62 6.57
CA PRO A 1032 -9.94 -4.59 7.64
C PRO A 1032 -10.55 -4.70 9.02
N GLU A 1033 -11.74 -4.11 9.24
CA GLU A 1033 -12.43 -4.17 10.51
C GLU A 1033 -12.93 -5.59 10.86
N ILE A 1034 -13.26 -6.39 9.84
CA ILE A 1034 -13.71 -7.77 10.01
C ILE A 1034 -12.53 -8.68 10.32
N PHE A 1035 -11.53 -8.71 9.43
CA PHE A 1035 -10.42 -9.68 9.54
C PHE A 1035 -9.55 -9.44 10.76
N THR A 1036 -9.29 -8.18 11.13
CA THR A 1036 -8.51 -7.87 12.34
C THR A 1036 -9.22 -8.28 13.63
N ARG A 1037 -10.56 -8.40 13.61
CA ARG A 1037 -11.36 -8.85 14.75
C ARG A 1037 -11.65 -10.34 14.73
N MET A 1038 -11.09 -11.10 13.77
CA MET A 1038 -11.19 -12.56 13.72
C MET A 1038 -9.94 -13.20 14.31
N THR A 1039 -10.10 -14.26 15.09
CA THR A 1039 -8.95 -15.02 15.58
C THR A 1039 -8.26 -15.76 14.44
N ALA A 1040 -6.97 -16.10 14.61
CA ALA A 1040 -6.23 -16.89 13.63
C ALA A 1040 -6.93 -18.21 13.27
N SER A 1041 -7.63 -18.85 14.22
CA SER A 1041 -8.42 -20.07 13.96
C SER A 1041 -9.68 -19.79 13.14
N GLU A 1042 -10.36 -18.67 13.38
CA GLU A 1042 -11.56 -18.28 12.63
C GLU A 1042 -11.25 -17.88 11.19
N LEU A 1043 -10.07 -17.35 10.91
CA LEU A 1043 -9.60 -16.99 9.57
C LEU A 1043 -9.11 -18.18 8.73
N LYS A 1044 -8.89 -19.35 9.34
CA LYS A 1044 -8.52 -20.55 8.58
C LYS A 1044 -9.64 -20.93 7.62
N ILE A 1045 -9.29 -21.07 6.34
CA ILE A 1045 -10.24 -21.33 5.28
C ILE A 1045 -10.99 -22.65 5.52
N GLU A 1046 -10.30 -23.69 5.99
CA GLU A 1046 -10.90 -25.00 6.28
C GLU A 1046 -11.97 -24.89 7.37
N ASN A 1047 -11.74 -24.02 8.37
CA ASN A 1047 -12.72 -23.77 9.43
C ASN A 1047 -13.92 -22.96 8.92
N LEU A 1048 -13.71 -22.01 8.01
CA LEU A 1048 -14.79 -21.25 7.37
C LEU A 1048 -15.67 -22.15 6.50
N ILE A 1049 -15.07 -23.07 5.72
CA ILE A 1049 -15.80 -24.06 4.93
C ILE A 1049 -16.55 -25.03 5.86
N LYS A 1050 -15.86 -25.64 6.84
CA LYS A 1050 -16.45 -26.62 7.78
C LYS A 1050 -17.61 -26.04 8.59
N SER A 1051 -17.57 -24.75 8.91
CA SER A 1051 -18.63 -24.07 9.64
C SER A 1051 -19.78 -23.56 8.75
N GLY A 1052 -19.72 -23.79 7.44
CA GLY A 1052 -20.70 -23.30 6.47
C GLY A 1052 -20.69 -21.77 6.28
N CYS A 1053 -19.61 -21.10 6.68
CA CYS A 1053 -19.41 -19.67 6.43
C CYS A 1053 -18.96 -19.40 4.99
N LEU A 1054 -18.40 -20.40 4.32
CA LEU A 1054 -18.09 -20.40 2.89
C LEU A 1054 -18.86 -21.53 2.20
N GLU A 1055 -19.46 -21.23 1.06
CA GLU A 1055 -20.07 -22.22 0.17
C GLU A 1055 -19.37 -22.22 -1.18
N GLN A 1056 -19.24 -23.40 -1.79
CA GLN A 1056 -18.62 -23.56 -3.11
C GLN A 1056 -19.60 -23.14 -4.20
N VAL A 1057 -19.14 -22.32 -5.15
CA VAL A 1057 -19.87 -22.03 -6.38
C VAL A 1057 -19.79 -23.26 -7.29
N GLN A 1058 -20.93 -23.74 -7.77
CA GLN A 1058 -21.03 -24.91 -8.65
C GLN A 1058 -21.15 -24.48 -10.11
N ASP A 1059 -20.67 -25.33 -11.01
CA ASP A 1059 -20.96 -25.18 -12.44
C ASP A 1059 -22.47 -25.28 -12.69
N LEU A 1060 -22.95 -24.53 -13.69
CA LEU A 1060 -24.37 -24.46 -14.03
C LEU A 1060 -24.60 -25.09 -15.40
N VAL A 1061 -25.78 -25.70 -15.61
CA VAL A 1061 -26.24 -26.13 -16.93
C VAL A 1061 -27.38 -25.20 -17.34
N VAL A 1062 -27.14 -24.38 -18.36
CA VAL A 1062 -28.12 -23.42 -18.90
C VAL A 1062 -28.24 -23.67 -20.40
N ASP A 1063 -29.47 -23.89 -20.88
CA ASP A 1063 -29.75 -24.21 -22.30
C ASP A 1063 -28.91 -25.38 -22.85
N GLY A 1064 -28.65 -26.40 -22.02
CA GLY A 1064 -27.84 -27.57 -22.37
C GLY A 1064 -26.33 -27.33 -22.45
N LYS A 1065 -25.85 -26.12 -22.12
CA LYS A 1065 -24.42 -25.77 -22.07
C LYS A 1065 -23.95 -25.63 -20.62
N THR A 1066 -22.76 -26.17 -20.35
CA THR A 1066 -22.10 -26.02 -19.05
C THR A 1066 -21.46 -24.63 -18.95
N VAL A 1067 -21.74 -23.93 -17.86
CA VAL A 1067 -21.16 -22.64 -17.49
C VAL A 1067 -20.18 -22.91 -16.34
N PRO A 1068 -18.87 -22.64 -16.52
CA PRO A 1068 -17.81 -23.02 -15.59
C PRO A 1068 -17.74 -22.07 -14.37
N ALA A 1069 -18.85 -21.92 -13.64
CA ALA A 1069 -18.94 -20.99 -12.52
C ALA A 1069 -18.10 -21.42 -11.30
N SER A 1070 -17.66 -22.68 -11.21
CA SER A 1070 -16.78 -23.16 -10.14
C SER A 1070 -15.42 -22.46 -10.09
N ILE A 1071 -14.96 -21.84 -11.18
CA ILE A 1071 -13.71 -21.04 -11.21
C ILE A 1071 -13.79 -19.82 -10.28
N LEU A 1072 -14.99 -19.39 -9.89
CA LEU A 1072 -15.21 -18.32 -8.91
C LEU A 1072 -14.92 -18.77 -7.47
N GLY A 1073 -14.66 -20.07 -7.26
CA GLY A 1073 -14.27 -20.67 -5.98
C GLY A 1073 -15.43 -20.77 -5.00
N TYR A 1074 -15.23 -20.18 -3.83
CA TYR A 1074 -16.17 -20.14 -2.72
C TYR A 1074 -16.58 -18.71 -2.44
N ARG A 1075 -17.78 -18.53 -1.90
CA ARG A 1075 -18.30 -17.23 -1.47
C ARG A 1075 -18.80 -17.28 -0.03
N ILE A 1076 -18.87 -16.13 0.60
CA ILE A 1076 -19.44 -16.03 1.95
C ILE A 1076 -20.95 -16.31 1.95
N THR A 1077 -21.43 -16.88 3.05
CA THR A 1077 -22.86 -17.15 3.29
C THR A 1077 -23.45 -16.18 4.30
N SER A 1078 -24.76 -16.23 4.50
CA SER A 1078 -25.45 -15.47 5.56
C SER A 1078 -24.88 -15.78 6.95
N LYS A 1079 -24.39 -17.00 7.19
CA LYS A 1079 -23.71 -17.38 8.45
C LYS A 1079 -22.44 -16.58 8.68
N PHE A 1080 -21.64 -16.35 7.64
CA PHE A 1080 -20.45 -15.48 7.75
C PHE A 1080 -20.85 -14.08 8.20
N VAL A 1081 -21.91 -13.53 7.58
CA VAL A 1081 -22.44 -12.19 7.89
C VAL A 1081 -22.91 -12.13 9.35
N LYS A 1082 -23.81 -13.02 9.74
CA LYS A 1082 -24.35 -13.08 11.12
C LYS A 1082 -23.26 -13.31 12.17
N LYS A 1083 -22.21 -14.06 11.83
CA LYS A 1083 -21.14 -14.39 12.77
C LYS A 1083 -20.10 -13.28 12.93
N TYR A 1084 -19.61 -12.73 11.82
CA TYR A 1084 -18.45 -11.85 11.81
C TYR A 1084 -18.81 -10.37 11.60
N PHE A 1085 -19.82 -10.04 10.78
CA PHE A 1085 -20.26 -8.65 10.64
C PHE A 1085 -20.98 -8.13 11.89
N ALA A 1086 -21.52 -9.03 12.73
CA ALA A 1086 -22.04 -8.69 14.06
C ALA A 1086 -20.95 -8.21 15.05
N ARG A 1087 -19.68 -8.21 14.64
CA ARG A 1087 -18.58 -7.56 15.37
C ARG A 1087 -18.52 -6.05 15.15
N ILE A 1088 -19.21 -5.55 14.12
CA ILE A 1088 -19.20 -4.15 13.69
C ILE A 1088 -20.61 -3.56 13.76
N PHE A 1089 -21.58 -4.24 13.15
CA PHE A 1089 -22.96 -3.78 13.04
C PHE A 1089 -23.84 -4.42 14.09
N ASP A 1090 -24.88 -3.71 14.50
CA ASP A 1090 -25.90 -4.25 15.39
C ASP A 1090 -27.16 -4.75 14.65
N SER A 1091 -27.30 -4.41 13.37
CA SER A 1091 -28.28 -4.99 12.45
C SER A 1091 -27.55 -5.64 11.27
N VAL A 1092 -27.54 -6.98 11.25
CA VAL A 1092 -26.77 -7.78 10.26
C VAL A 1092 -27.64 -8.59 9.30
N ASP A 1093 -28.92 -8.82 9.64
CA ASP A 1093 -29.81 -9.67 8.85
C ASP A 1093 -30.12 -9.07 7.46
N SER A 1094 -30.26 -7.75 7.40
CA SER A 1094 -30.48 -7.02 6.14
C SER A 1094 -29.20 -6.48 5.49
N LEU A 1095 -28.02 -6.72 6.07
CA LEU A 1095 -26.77 -6.12 5.60
C LEU A 1095 -26.44 -6.57 4.17
N PHE A 1096 -26.38 -7.89 3.97
CA PHE A 1096 -26.25 -8.51 2.65
C PHE A 1096 -27.42 -9.46 2.43
N THR A 1097 -28.34 -9.04 1.56
CA THR A 1097 -29.49 -9.85 1.13
C THR A 1097 -29.04 -11.04 0.29
N GLU A 1098 -29.96 -11.96 -0.02
CA GLU A 1098 -29.66 -13.07 -0.93
C GLU A 1098 -29.16 -12.57 -2.30
N GLU A 1099 -29.70 -11.47 -2.82
CA GLU A 1099 -29.21 -10.85 -4.06
C GLU A 1099 -27.76 -10.32 -3.99
N HIS A 1100 -27.25 -10.01 -2.79
CA HIS A 1100 -25.83 -9.68 -2.59
C HIS A 1100 -24.98 -10.96 -2.60
N LEU A 1101 -25.38 -11.93 -1.78
CA LEU A 1101 -24.61 -13.17 -1.58
C LEU A 1101 -24.63 -14.06 -2.82
N ARG A 1102 -25.71 -13.98 -3.61
CA ARG A 1102 -26.00 -14.79 -4.79
C ARG A 1102 -26.38 -13.90 -5.98
N PRO A 1103 -25.40 -13.24 -6.64
CA PRO A 1103 -25.67 -12.30 -7.73
C PRO A 1103 -26.47 -12.91 -8.90
N GLU A 1104 -26.41 -14.24 -9.07
CA GLU A 1104 -27.20 -14.98 -10.06
C GLU A 1104 -28.72 -14.80 -9.89
N VAL A 1105 -29.19 -14.55 -8.66
CA VAL A 1105 -30.61 -14.32 -8.34
C VAL A 1105 -31.13 -13.03 -8.95
N GLN A 1106 -30.27 -12.02 -9.15
CA GLN A 1106 -30.69 -10.77 -9.76
C GLN A 1106 -30.99 -10.95 -11.25
N SER A 1107 -30.16 -11.71 -11.97
CA SER A 1107 -30.33 -12.00 -13.39
C SER A 1107 -29.40 -13.13 -13.83
N MET A 1108 -29.95 -14.32 -14.06
CA MET A 1108 -29.19 -15.48 -14.55
C MET A 1108 -28.49 -15.20 -15.89
N ALA A 1109 -29.13 -14.46 -16.81
CA ALA A 1109 -28.55 -14.14 -18.12
C ALA A 1109 -27.25 -13.32 -18.01
N ASN A 1110 -27.27 -12.21 -17.28
CA ASN A 1110 -26.07 -11.40 -17.01
C ASN A 1110 -24.99 -12.20 -16.26
N TYR A 1111 -25.39 -13.06 -15.33
CA TYR A 1111 -24.46 -13.90 -14.57
C TYR A 1111 -23.72 -14.88 -15.48
N VAL A 1112 -24.45 -15.64 -16.32
CA VAL A 1112 -23.88 -16.57 -17.30
C VAL A 1112 -22.98 -15.84 -18.30
N ASN A 1113 -23.41 -14.68 -18.79
CA ASN A 1113 -22.60 -13.88 -19.72
C ASN A 1113 -21.26 -13.48 -19.09
N GLY A 1114 -21.28 -12.98 -17.85
CA GLY A 1114 -20.08 -12.56 -17.14
C GLY A 1114 -19.12 -13.71 -16.82
N VAL A 1115 -19.64 -14.87 -16.38
CA VAL A 1115 -18.81 -16.05 -16.10
C VAL A 1115 -18.15 -16.58 -17.37
N ASN A 1116 -18.90 -16.73 -18.46
CA ASN A 1116 -18.34 -17.17 -19.74
C ASN A 1116 -17.30 -16.17 -20.24
N PHE A 1117 -17.57 -14.88 -20.13
CA PHE A 1117 -16.62 -13.85 -20.52
C PHE A 1117 -15.31 -13.93 -19.70
N ILE A 1118 -15.38 -14.17 -18.38
CA ILE A 1118 -14.18 -14.41 -17.56
C ILE A 1118 -13.41 -15.62 -18.07
N TYR A 1119 -14.08 -16.75 -18.26
CA TYR A 1119 -13.45 -18.00 -18.66
C TYR A 1119 -12.84 -17.94 -20.07
N GLU A 1120 -13.53 -17.33 -21.03
CA GLU A 1120 -13.04 -17.14 -22.40
C GLU A 1120 -11.76 -16.29 -22.43
N ASN A 1121 -11.68 -15.22 -21.62
CA ASN A 1121 -10.48 -14.41 -21.50
C ASN A 1121 -9.33 -15.18 -20.84
N ILE A 1122 -9.60 -15.95 -19.78
CA ILE A 1122 -8.61 -16.83 -19.16
C ILE A 1122 -8.05 -17.80 -20.20
N LYS A 1123 -8.92 -18.45 -20.98
CA LYS A 1123 -8.50 -19.39 -22.02
C LYS A 1123 -7.66 -18.71 -23.10
N SER A 1124 -8.05 -17.51 -23.54
CA SER A 1124 -7.26 -16.72 -24.49
C SER A 1124 -5.87 -16.40 -23.95
N CYS A 1125 -5.75 -15.99 -22.67
CA CYS A 1125 -4.44 -15.74 -22.04
C CYS A 1125 -3.61 -17.02 -21.95
N VAL A 1126 -4.22 -18.15 -21.60
CA VAL A 1126 -3.55 -19.46 -21.57
C VAL A 1126 -3.01 -19.82 -22.95
N GLU A 1127 -3.77 -19.60 -24.02
CA GLU A 1127 -3.34 -19.87 -25.40
C GLU A 1127 -2.13 -19.01 -25.79
N GLU A 1128 -2.10 -17.73 -25.43
CA GLU A 1128 -0.96 -16.83 -25.69
C GLU A 1128 0.35 -17.36 -25.08
N TYR A 1129 0.29 -17.97 -23.90
CA TYR A 1129 1.48 -18.51 -23.22
C TYR A 1129 2.14 -19.66 -24.01
N TYR A 1130 1.39 -20.42 -24.80
CA TYR A 1130 1.96 -21.45 -25.69
C TYR A 1130 2.64 -20.85 -26.93
N THR A 1131 2.38 -19.57 -27.24
CA THR A 1131 2.89 -18.93 -28.46
C THR A 1131 4.17 -18.14 -28.25
N ASP A 1132 4.40 -17.59 -27.05
CA ASP A 1132 5.56 -16.75 -26.74
C ASP A 1132 6.67 -17.45 -25.93
N GLY A 1133 6.50 -18.75 -25.65
CA GLY A 1133 7.43 -19.54 -24.85
C GLY A 1133 7.20 -19.44 -23.35
N SER A 1134 6.14 -18.76 -22.88
CA SER A 1134 5.85 -18.63 -21.45
C SER A 1134 5.40 -19.93 -20.81
N TYR A 1135 4.75 -20.82 -21.55
CA TYR A 1135 4.28 -22.12 -21.05
C TYR A 1135 5.44 -22.98 -20.57
N GLU A 1136 6.54 -23.01 -21.31
CA GLU A 1136 7.76 -23.77 -21.01
C GLU A 1136 8.39 -23.33 -19.69
N GLU A 1137 8.25 -22.05 -19.35
CA GLU A 1137 8.78 -21.46 -18.12
C GLU A 1137 7.86 -21.65 -16.90
N LEU A 1138 6.64 -22.20 -17.04
CA LEU A 1138 5.73 -22.38 -15.90
C LEU A 1138 6.20 -23.49 -14.94
N LEU A 1139 5.89 -23.32 -13.65
CA LEU A 1139 6.02 -24.39 -12.66
C LEU A 1139 5.22 -25.64 -13.11
N PRO A 1140 5.68 -26.87 -12.81
CA PRO A 1140 4.96 -28.09 -13.18
C PRO A 1140 3.45 -28.12 -12.82
N PRO A 1141 3.00 -27.73 -11.61
CA PRO A 1141 1.56 -27.65 -11.31
C PRO A 1141 0.80 -26.63 -12.18
N LEU A 1142 1.44 -25.54 -12.60
CA LEU A 1142 0.84 -24.55 -13.49
C LEU A 1142 0.76 -25.03 -14.94
N LYS A 1143 1.75 -25.81 -15.41
CA LYS A 1143 1.67 -26.47 -16.72
C LYS A 1143 0.44 -27.39 -16.81
N VAL A 1144 0.24 -28.24 -15.79
CA VAL A 1144 -0.94 -29.10 -15.70
C VAL A 1144 -2.24 -28.28 -15.66
N LEU A 1145 -2.28 -27.18 -14.90
CA LEU A 1145 -3.42 -26.26 -14.87
C LEU A 1145 -3.75 -25.70 -16.27
N PHE A 1146 -2.73 -25.26 -17.01
CA PHE A 1146 -2.90 -24.67 -18.34
C PHE A 1146 -3.35 -25.72 -19.35
N ASP A 1147 -2.80 -26.94 -19.29
CA ASP A 1147 -3.26 -28.06 -20.12
C ASP A 1147 -4.73 -28.41 -19.84
N ILE A 1148 -5.16 -28.40 -18.57
CA ILE A 1148 -6.57 -28.63 -18.20
C ILE A 1148 -7.47 -27.52 -18.77
N VAL A 1149 -7.08 -26.25 -18.66
CA VAL A 1149 -7.88 -25.13 -19.21
C VAL A 1149 -7.96 -25.20 -20.74
N LYS A 1150 -6.87 -25.57 -21.41
CA LYS A 1150 -6.80 -25.65 -22.87
C LYS A 1150 -7.55 -26.87 -23.42
N ASN A 1151 -7.34 -28.04 -22.85
CA ASN A 1151 -7.76 -29.34 -23.39
C ASN A 1151 -8.97 -29.95 -22.65
N GLY A 1152 -9.41 -29.37 -21.53
CA GLY A 1152 -10.43 -29.90 -20.63
C GLY A 1152 -9.89 -30.92 -19.61
N SER A 1153 -8.77 -31.58 -19.90
CA SER A 1153 -8.07 -32.47 -18.97
C SER A 1153 -6.57 -32.56 -19.29
N SER A 1154 -5.75 -33.02 -18.34
CA SER A 1154 -4.33 -33.33 -18.55
C SER A 1154 -4.01 -34.67 -17.90
N ASN A 1155 -3.63 -35.68 -18.70
CA ASN A 1155 -3.39 -37.05 -18.23
C ASN A 1155 -4.54 -37.64 -17.38
N GLY A 1156 -5.79 -37.32 -17.75
CA GLY A 1156 -6.99 -37.75 -17.01
C GLY A 1156 -7.32 -36.89 -15.77
N LEU A 1157 -6.47 -35.92 -15.40
CA LEU A 1157 -6.74 -34.97 -14.33
C LEU A 1157 -7.64 -33.82 -14.81
N THR A 1158 -8.46 -33.33 -13.89
CA THR A 1158 -9.38 -32.20 -14.06
C THR A 1158 -9.17 -31.18 -12.95
N LEU A 1159 -9.82 -30.01 -13.05
CA LEU A 1159 -9.77 -28.97 -12.01
C LEU A 1159 -10.30 -29.40 -10.64
N THR A 1160 -11.04 -30.52 -10.58
CA THR A 1160 -11.60 -31.08 -9.35
C THR A 1160 -10.88 -32.34 -8.86
N SER A 1161 -9.89 -32.83 -9.60
CA SER A 1161 -9.12 -34.03 -9.22
C SER A 1161 -8.31 -33.76 -7.94
N PRO A 1162 -8.50 -34.54 -6.86
CA PRO A 1162 -7.72 -34.39 -5.63
C PRO A 1162 -6.20 -34.48 -5.87
N GLU A 1163 -5.78 -35.35 -6.78
CA GLU A 1163 -4.37 -35.55 -7.15
C GLU A 1163 -3.76 -34.28 -7.77
N PHE A 1164 -4.53 -33.53 -8.57
CA PHE A 1164 -4.11 -32.25 -9.14
C PHE A 1164 -4.00 -31.18 -8.05
N MET A 1165 -4.99 -31.08 -7.16
CA MET A 1165 -4.97 -30.11 -6.05
C MET A 1165 -3.78 -30.35 -5.12
N LYS A 1166 -3.42 -31.61 -4.89
CA LYS A 1166 -2.27 -32.00 -4.07
C LYS A 1166 -0.93 -31.45 -4.59
N MET A 1167 -0.80 -31.21 -5.90
CA MET A 1167 0.41 -30.61 -6.49
C MET A 1167 0.69 -29.18 -6.00
N PHE A 1168 -0.30 -28.51 -5.42
CA PHE A 1168 -0.20 -27.17 -4.84
C PHE A 1168 0.01 -27.20 -3.31
N GLU A 1169 0.24 -28.37 -2.72
CA GLU A 1169 0.55 -28.49 -1.29
C GLU A 1169 2.05 -28.27 -1.03
N ARG A 1170 2.36 -27.57 0.06
CA ARG A 1170 3.73 -27.22 0.46
C ARG A 1170 4.65 -28.43 0.55
N GLU A 1171 4.16 -29.52 1.14
CA GLU A 1171 4.96 -30.73 1.39
C GLU A 1171 5.39 -31.40 0.09
N GLU A 1172 4.53 -31.40 -0.93
CA GLU A 1172 4.84 -31.93 -2.26
C GLU A 1172 5.83 -31.02 -2.98
N VAL A 1173 5.64 -29.70 -2.89
CA VAL A 1173 6.55 -28.72 -3.52
C VAL A 1173 7.96 -28.79 -2.94
N ILE A 1174 8.13 -28.79 -1.60
CA ILE A 1174 9.48 -28.77 -1.00
C ILE A 1174 10.27 -30.04 -1.31
N LYS A 1175 9.60 -31.19 -1.43
CA LYS A 1175 10.22 -32.48 -1.78
C LYS A 1175 10.50 -32.62 -3.28
N SER A 1176 9.96 -31.73 -4.12
CA SER A 1176 10.08 -31.86 -5.56
C SER A 1176 11.48 -31.52 -6.08
N ASN A 1177 11.92 -32.22 -7.13
CA ASN A 1177 13.22 -31.98 -7.76
C ASN A 1177 13.31 -30.55 -8.33
N TRP A 1178 12.24 -30.06 -8.94
CA TRP A 1178 12.22 -28.71 -9.54
C TRP A 1178 12.42 -27.62 -8.49
N TYR A 1179 11.87 -27.78 -7.27
CA TYR A 1179 12.09 -26.81 -6.20
C TYR A 1179 13.54 -26.85 -5.68
N GLN A 1180 14.11 -28.05 -5.53
CA GLN A 1180 15.51 -28.22 -5.12
C GLN A 1180 16.48 -27.63 -6.15
N GLN A 1181 16.20 -27.77 -7.46
CA GLN A 1181 16.95 -27.12 -8.52
C GLN A 1181 16.95 -25.60 -8.39
N ARG A 1182 15.81 -24.98 -8.05
CA ARG A 1182 15.73 -23.53 -7.80
C ARG A 1182 16.65 -23.06 -6.66
N LEU A 1183 16.75 -23.83 -5.58
CA LEU A 1183 17.63 -23.52 -4.44
C LEU A 1183 19.11 -23.59 -4.84
N ILE A 1184 19.49 -24.65 -5.55
CA ILE A 1184 20.86 -24.83 -6.06
C ILE A 1184 21.21 -23.72 -7.06
N GLN A 1185 20.29 -23.37 -7.96
CA GLN A 1185 20.52 -22.31 -8.92
C GLN A 1185 20.69 -20.94 -8.24
N ALA A 1186 19.92 -20.67 -7.17
CA ALA A 1186 20.07 -19.44 -6.40
C ALA A 1186 21.46 -19.35 -5.76
N GLN A 1187 21.95 -20.45 -5.20
CA GLN A 1187 23.31 -20.55 -4.66
C GLN A 1187 24.36 -20.29 -5.75
N ARG A 1188 24.24 -20.93 -6.92
CA ARG A 1188 25.17 -20.75 -8.04
C ARG A 1188 25.22 -19.30 -8.53
N ASN A 1189 24.05 -18.67 -8.68
CA ASN A 1189 23.95 -17.27 -9.11
C ASN A 1189 24.65 -16.34 -8.11
N GLU A 1190 24.44 -16.53 -6.81
CA GLU A 1190 25.08 -15.70 -5.78
C GLU A 1190 26.61 -15.93 -5.71
N ILE A 1191 27.09 -17.18 -5.86
CA ILE A 1191 28.52 -17.48 -5.97
C ILE A 1191 29.16 -16.75 -7.15
N ALA A 1192 28.57 -16.89 -8.34
CA ALA A 1192 29.10 -16.27 -9.56
C ALA A 1192 29.16 -14.74 -9.46
N LEU A 1193 28.14 -14.13 -8.85
CA LEU A 1193 28.11 -12.70 -8.61
C LEU A 1193 29.23 -12.27 -7.65
N LEU A 1194 29.34 -12.90 -6.48
CA LEU A 1194 30.33 -12.55 -5.46
C LEU A 1194 31.76 -12.75 -5.95
N GLU A 1195 32.04 -13.78 -6.75
CA GLU A 1195 33.35 -13.99 -7.36
C GLU A 1195 33.71 -12.86 -8.34
N LYS A 1196 32.78 -12.49 -9.21
CA LYS A 1196 32.95 -11.38 -10.17
C LYS A 1196 33.17 -10.05 -9.45
N GLU A 1197 32.38 -9.77 -8.42
CA GLU A 1197 32.49 -8.57 -7.59
C GLU A 1197 33.82 -8.50 -6.86
N THR A 1198 34.24 -9.61 -6.23
CA THR A 1198 35.52 -9.72 -5.53
C THR A 1198 36.69 -9.46 -6.48
N ALA A 1199 36.66 -10.03 -7.69
CA ALA A 1199 37.69 -9.78 -8.71
C ALA A 1199 37.72 -8.31 -9.14
N THR A 1200 36.55 -7.70 -9.36
CA THR A 1200 36.41 -6.29 -9.74
C THR A 1200 36.98 -5.35 -8.67
N LEU A 1201 36.66 -5.60 -7.40
CA LEU A 1201 37.11 -4.75 -6.29
C LEU A 1201 38.59 -4.91 -5.98
N LYS A 1202 39.14 -6.13 -6.12
CA LYS A 1202 40.59 -6.34 -6.08
C LYS A 1202 41.32 -5.53 -7.15
N ALA A 1203 40.80 -5.51 -8.38
CA ALA A 1203 41.36 -4.69 -9.46
C ALA A 1203 41.29 -3.18 -9.16
N ARG A 1204 40.25 -2.73 -8.43
CA ARG A 1204 40.10 -1.35 -7.94
C ARG A 1204 40.86 -1.06 -6.63
N LYS A 1205 41.58 -2.04 -6.07
CA LYS A 1205 42.29 -1.93 -4.77
C LYS A 1205 41.36 -1.57 -3.60
N VAL A 1206 40.11 -2.03 -3.64
CA VAL A 1206 39.12 -1.87 -2.57
C VAL A 1206 39.15 -3.12 -1.68
N PRO A 1207 39.07 -3.01 -0.34
CA PRO A 1207 39.02 -4.16 0.56
C PRO A 1207 37.87 -5.13 0.25
N VAL A 1208 38.12 -6.43 0.33
CA VAL A 1208 37.16 -7.50 -0.04
C VAL A 1208 36.89 -8.53 1.05
N ASP A 1209 37.42 -8.34 2.26
CA ASP A 1209 37.33 -9.34 3.34
C ASP A 1209 35.89 -9.74 3.64
N GLY A 1210 34.97 -8.78 3.57
CA GLY A 1210 33.54 -9.01 3.73
C GLY A 1210 32.92 -9.91 2.66
N LEU A 1211 33.28 -9.69 1.40
CA LEU A 1211 32.80 -10.53 0.31
C LEU A 1211 33.36 -11.95 0.40
N VAL A 1212 34.61 -12.10 0.87
CA VAL A 1212 35.22 -13.41 1.09
C VAL A 1212 34.48 -14.19 2.18
N GLU A 1213 34.14 -13.53 3.30
CA GLU A 1213 33.32 -14.10 4.36
C GLU A 1213 31.93 -14.54 3.83
N ARG A 1214 31.26 -13.65 3.08
CA ARG A 1214 29.96 -13.94 2.47
C ARG A 1214 30.04 -15.13 1.51
N LEU A 1215 31.04 -15.14 0.64
CA LEU A 1215 31.26 -16.21 -0.34
C LEU A 1215 31.49 -17.57 0.33
N ALA A 1216 32.22 -17.60 1.45
CA ALA A 1216 32.43 -18.82 2.22
C ALA A 1216 31.12 -19.37 2.78
N TYR A 1217 30.24 -18.52 3.31
CA TYR A 1217 28.91 -18.93 3.76
C TYR A 1217 28.03 -19.43 2.60
N VAL A 1218 27.96 -18.69 1.49
CA VAL A 1218 27.12 -19.05 0.34
C VAL A 1218 27.55 -20.39 -0.28
N ARG A 1219 28.84 -20.72 -0.29
CA ARG A 1219 29.36 -22.02 -0.76
C ARG A 1219 29.03 -23.20 0.17
N SER A 1220 28.60 -22.95 1.39
CA SER A 1220 28.32 -24.00 2.37
C SER A 1220 27.00 -24.72 2.09
N ALA A 1221 26.87 -25.96 2.56
CA ALA A 1221 25.60 -26.68 2.55
C ALA A 1221 24.54 -26.03 3.47
N GLU A 1222 24.97 -25.32 4.53
CA GLU A 1222 24.05 -24.62 5.43
C GLU A 1222 23.32 -23.48 4.72
N TYR A 1223 23.95 -22.81 3.74
CA TYR A 1223 23.27 -21.78 2.96
C TYR A 1223 22.02 -22.33 2.25
N VAL A 1224 22.15 -23.46 1.54
CA VAL A 1224 21.02 -24.10 0.83
C VAL A 1224 19.91 -24.47 1.81
N LYS A 1225 20.28 -25.02 2.96
CA LYS A 1225 19.34 -25.37 4.04
C LYS A 1225 18.66 -24.14 4.64
N ASP A 1226 19.37 -23.03 4.78
CA ASP A 1226 18.86 -21.77 5.31
C ASP A 1226 17.93 -21.04 4.32
N ILE A 1227 18.09 -21.24 3.00
CA ILE A 1227 17.19 -20.67 1.99
C ILE A 1227 16.02 -21.59 1.60
N GLU A 1228 15.96 -22.84 2.09
CA GLU A 1228 14.81 -23.73 1.90
C GLU A 1228 13.54 -23.13 2.52
N GLY A 1229 12.43 -23.20 1.80
CA GLY A 1229 11.19 -22.50 2.13
C GLY A 1229 11.15 -21.05 1.65
N SER A 1230 12.15 -20.57 0.90
CA SER A 1230 12.07 -19.31 0.16
C SER A 1230 11.62 -19.52 -1.29
N LEU A 1231 11.45 -18.42 -2.03
CA LEU A 1231 11.15 -18.47 -3.47
C LEU A 1231 12.33 -18.93 -4.32
N ALA A 1232 13.55 -18.89 -3.77
CA ALA A 1232 14.81 -19.09 -4.49
C ALA A 1232 14.84 -18.30 -5.82
N VAL A 1233 15.50 -18.80 -6.86
CA VAL A 1233 15.54 -18.16 -8.18
C VAL A 1233 14.76 -18.96 -9.22
N HIS A 1234 14.32 -18.29 -10.29
CA HIS A 1234 13.77 -18.96 -11.46
C HIS A 1234 14.87 -19.74 -12.19
N VAL A 1235 14.53 -20.95 -12.65
CA VAL A 1235 15.39 -21.77 -13.51
C VAL A 1235 14.78 -21.68 -14.90
N PHE A 1236 15.50 -21.09 -15.84
CA PHE A 1236 15.01 -20.94 -17.21
C PHE A 1236 15.00 -22.30 -17.90
N ALA A 1237 14.02 -22.56 -18.78
CA ALA A 1237 13.89 -23.86 -19.45
C ALA A 1237 15.11 -24.25 -20.33
N GLU A 1238 15.95 -23.28 -20.70
CA GLU A 1238 17.20 -23.51 -21.43
C GLU A 1238 18.36 -23.96 -20.51
N ASP A 1239 18.21 -23.76 -19.19
CA ASP A 1239 19.19 -24.11 -18.14
C ASP A 1239 18.81 -25.39 -17.36
N GLU A 1240 17.56 -25.87 -17.48
CA GLU A 1240 17.08 -27.16 -16.92
C GLU A 1240 17.73 -28.36 -17.63
#